data_AF-A0A9E1NAU0-F1
#
_entry.id   AF-A0A9E1NAU0-F1
#
_cell.length_a   1.000
_cell.length_b   1.000
_cell.length_c   1.000
_cell.angle_alpha   90.00
_cell.angle_beta   90.00
_cell.angle_gamma   90.00
#
_symmetry.space_group_name_H-M   'P 1'
#
loop_
_entity.id
_entity.type
_entity.pdbx_description
1 polymer ?
#
loop_
_entity_poly.entity_id
_entity_poly.type
_entity_poly.pdbx_seq_one_letter_code
_entity_poly.pdbx_strand_id
1 'polypeptide(L)'
;EPVLVEGKAIQLHPLVCAAFNADFDGDQMAVHVPLSLEAQLEARVLMMSTNNILSPANGKPIIVPSQDIVLGIYYLTTEVTGGAGEGMAFADMAEIELALESGAVGIHSKIRARYETVDADSEPVTLLLETTPGRMMIADILPRDPNVPFDLINRLLTKKEISQVIDEIYRHCGQKDTVIFADRLMQLGFRHACLAGISFGKDDMVVPDSKEALVDETRDLVKEYEQQYQDGLITQGEKYNKVVDAWAQCTDKVADEMMNMISSMGQEDGNINSIWMMAHSGARGSAAQMKQLAGMRGLMAKPSGEIIETPIISNFKEGLSVLEYFNSTHGARKGLADTALKTANSGYLTRRLVDVAQDCTIVEVDCGTEAGITIKEVIEGGDVVSSLTERVLGRTAAVDVIDPVTDSVLISGGEMIEEVEAEVLENAGIQALLIRSVLTCETQTGVCGKCYGRDLARGTPVNAGEAIGVIAAQSIGEPGTQLTMRTFHIGGTAQVANQSSIEASYDAVVRIENRDVLTDSTDRLVAMGRAMELLLIDAYDRERARYRIPYGARLLVDEGDQVAKGDKLAEWDPYTRPIMTERDGLVNYRDLVEGTTMREETDEATGISYWVVVDHRGPKKETELRPRITLRDKKGEVIMLPNDMEARYFLPPDAILSVDDGSEVHAGDVLARIPMASARTRDITGGLPRVAELFEARRPKDHAIIAESDGYVEFGRDYKTKRRIVVRHEDEGVEPTEYLVPKGRHITVQEGDFIRKGEYLLDGNPAPHDILKVQGIEALAAYLVNEIQEVYRLQGVKINDKHIEVIVRQMLQKVEIEDGGETTFLKGEQVDRVELDEVNARDVAEGRKPATASPVLLGITKASLQTRSFISAASFQETTRVLTEAAVVGKADDLIGLKENVIVGRLIPAGTGAHLN
;
A
#
# COMPACT_ATOMS: atom_id res chain seq x y z
N GLU A 1 -33.54 17.17 4.96
CA GLU A 1 -34.51 18.22 5.31
C GLU A 1 -34.93 18.05 6.77
N PRO A 2 -35.23 19.12 7.52
CA PRO A 2 -35.54 18.99 8.94
C PRO A 2 -36.91 18.33 9.15
N VAL A 3 -36.93 17.29 9.97
CA VAL A 3 -38.16 16.63 10.45
C VAL A 3 -38.33 17.01 11.91
N LEU A 4 -39.52 17.49 12.28
CA LEU A 4 -39.82 17.83 13.67
C LEU A 4 -39.89 16.55 14.50
N VAL A 5 -39.15 16.53 15.60
CA VAL A 5 -39.06 15.40 16.52
C VAL A 5 -39.22 15.89 17.96
N GLU A 6 -39.70 15.01 18.84
CA GLU A 6 -39.74 15.26 20.28
C GLU A 6 -38.35 15.03 20.90
N GLY A 7 -38.01 15.82 21.93
CA GLY A 7 -36.75 15.70 22.67
C GLY A 7 -35.69 16.76 22.32
N LYS A 8 -34.46 16.54 22.80
CA LYS A 8 -33.32 17.46 22.63
C LYS A 8 -32.16 16.86 21.81
N ALA A 9 -32.34 15.65 21.27
CA ALA A 9 -31.32 14.94 20.52
C ALA A 9 -31.54 15.13 19.01
N ILE A 10 -30.45 15.25 18.27
CA ILE A 10 -30.47 15.24 16.81
C ILE A 10 -30.63 13.78 16.36
N GLN A 11 -31.59 13.51 15.48
CA GLN A 11 -31.72 12.21 14.83
C GLN A 11 -30.92 12.22 13.53
N LEU A 12 -30.05 11.23 13.35
CA LEU A 12 -29.20 11.05 12.17
C LEU A 12 -29.62 9.78 11.43
N HIS A 13 -29.62 9.84 10.10
CA HIS A 13 -29.97 8.69 9.26
C HIS A 13 -28.87 7.61 9.30
N PRO A 14 -29.18 6.31 9.51
CA PRO A 14 -28.15 5.28 9.68
C PRO A 14 -27.15 5.15 8.53
N LEU A 15 -27.60 5.29 7.28
CA LEU A 15 -26.72 5.20 6.10
C LEU A 15 -25.68 6.33 5.99
N VAL A 16 -25.90 7.47 6.65
CA VAL A 16 -24.90 8.57 6.64
C VAL A 16 -23.95 8.50 7.82
N CYS A 17 -24.21 7.66 8.83
CA CYS A 17 -23.34 7.53 10.01
C CYS A 17 -21.92 7.09 9.62
N ALA A 18 -21.80 6.21 8.62
CA ALA A 18 -20.51 5.78 8.10
C ALA A 18 -19.72 6.95 7.48
N ALA A 19 -20.37 7.81 6.70
CA ALA A 19 -19.75 8.98 6.08
C ALA A 19 -19.35 10.05 7.10
N PHE A 20 -20.15 10.23 8.17
CA PHE A 20 -19.79 11.12 9.27
C PHE A 20 -18.80 10.50 10.27
N ASN A 21 -18.51 9.20 10.14
CA ASN A 21 -17.82 8.41 11.16
C ASN A 21 -18.39 8.68 12.57
N ALA A 22 -19.72 8.68 12.67
CA ALA A 22 -20.44 9.04 13.89
C ALA A 22 -20.65 7.82 14.77
N ASP A 23 -20.21 7.91 16.02
CA ASP A 23 -20.48 6.94 17.08
C ASP A 23 -21.58 7.47 18.03
N PHE A 24 -22.39 6.57 18.59
CA PHE A 24 -23.54 6.93 19.44
C PHE A 24 -23.24 6.78 20.94
N ASP A 25 -22.02 7.10 21.37
CA ASP A 25 -21.57 7.03 22.77
C ASP A 25 -21.57 8.41 23.49
N GLY A 26 -22.02 9.47 22.81
CA GLY A 26 -22.14 10.81 23.37
C GLY A 26 -21.72 11.94 22.43
N ASP A 27 -21.32 11.61 21.19
CA ASP A 27 -20.94 12.57 20.16
C ASP A 27 -22.01 13.62 19.87
N GLN A 28 -21.54 14.80 19.47
CA GLN A 28 -22.39 15.96 19.19
C GLN A 28 -22.21 16.41 17.74
N MET A 29 -23.32 16.78 17.11
CA MET A 29 -23.33 17.37 15.78
C MET A 29 -23.83 18.81 15.82
N ALA A 30 -23.24 19.67 14.98
CA ALA A 30 -23.67 21.05 14.81
C ALA A 30 -24.65 21.18 13.65
N VAL A 31 -25.69 22.00 13.82
CA VAL A 31 -26.69 22.28 12.78
C VAL A 31 -26.58 23.74 12.36
N HIS A 32 -26.48 23.96 11.05
CA HIS A 32 -26.43 25.28 10.43
C HIS A 32 -27.66 25.48 9.53
N VAL A 33 -28.23 26.69 9.50
CA VAL A 33 -29.42 27.01 8.71
C VAL A 33 -29.02 27.95 7.56
N PRO A 34 -29.07 27.50 6.29
CA PRO A 34 -28.81 28.38 5.15
C PRO A 34 -29.95 29.40 5.01
N LEU A 35 -29.62 30.69 5.05
CA LEU A 35 -30.61 31.77 5.06
C LEU A 35 -30.89 32.34 3.66
N SER A 36 -29.86 32.56 2.84
CA SER A 36 -30.03 33.10 1.48
C SER A 36 -30.63 32.06 0.54
N LEU A 37 -31.27 32.53 -0.53
CA LEU A 37 -31.86 31.65 -1.54
C LEU A 37 -30.76 30.85 -2.26
N GLU A 38 -29.63 31.51 -2.53
CA GLU A 38 -28.46 30.92 -3.16
C GLU A 38 -27.88 29.81 -2.29
N ALA A 39 -27.72 30.03 -0.98
CA ALA A 39 -27.21 29.01 -0.06
C ALA A 39 -28.18 27.84 0.10
N GLN A 40 -29.49 28.07 0.07
CA GLN A 40 -30.49 27.00 0.09
C GLN A 40 -30.44 26.15 -1.17
N LEU A 41 -30.30 26.78 -2.35
CA LEU A 41 -30.16 26.09 -3.62
C LEU A 41 -28.84 25.30 -3.66
N GLU A 42 -27.73 25.91 -3.26
CA GLU A 42 -26.42 25.26 -3.21
C GLU A 42 -26.43 24.05 -2.26
N ALA A 43 -27.00 24.19 -1.05
CA ALA A 43 -27.13 23.10 -0.12
C ALA A 43 -27.97 21.93 -0.68
N ARG A 44 -29.01 22.23 -1.46
CA ARG A 44 -29.88 21.22 -2.07
C ARG A 44 -29.24 20.53 -3.28
N VAL A 45 -28.55 21.28 -4.12
CA VAL A 45 -27.97 20.77 -5.37
C VAL A 45 -26.61 20.11 -5.13
N LEU A 46 -25.76 20.69 -4.29
CA LEU A 46 -24.39 20.21 -4.09
C LEU A 46 -24.22 19.39 -2.80
N MET A 47 -24.79 19.82 -1.67
CA MET A 47 -24.47 19.23 -0.35
C MET A 47 -25.45 18.14 0.12
N MET A 48 -26.55 17.92 -0.61
CA MET A 48 -27.57 16.95 -0.19
C MET A 48 -26.99 15.53 -0.15
N SER A 49 -27.33 14.77 0.90
CA SER A 49 -26.80 13.41 1.10
C SER A 49 -27.13 12.46 -0.05
N THR A 50 -28.28 12.64 -0.69
CA THR A 50 -28.69 11.83 -1.85
C THR A 50 -27.77 12.04 -3.04
N ASN A 51 -27.07 13.18 -3.13
CA ASN A 51 -26.18 13.55 -4.24
C ASN A 51 -24.72 13.14 -3.99
N ASN A 52 -24.36 12.83 -2.74
CA ASN A 52 -23.00 12.52 -2.33
C ASN A 52 -22.95 11.11 -1.77
N ILE A 53 -23.06 10.12 -2.66
CA ILE A 53 -23.19 8.71 -2.28
C ILE A 53 -21.91 7.90 -2.49
N LEU A 54 -20.98 8.40 -3.31
CA LEU A 54 -19.69 7.79 -3.55
C LEU A 54 -18.59 8.49 -2.74
N SER A 55 -17.54 7.77 -2.42
CA SER A 55 -16.35 8.30 -1.78
C SER A 55 -15.52 9.09 -2.80
N PRO A 56 -15.12 10.35 -2.52
CA PRO A 56 -14.24 11.12 -3.39
C PRO A 56 -12.84 10.50 -3.52
N ALA A 57 -12.42 9.64 -2.58
CA ALA A 57 -11.09 9.05 -2.57
C ALA A 57 -10.93 7.94 -3.62
N ASN A 58 -11.98 7.16 -3.89
CA ASN A 58 -11.89 5.95 -4.73
C ASN A 58 -13.14 5.64 -5.56
N GLY A 59 -14.21 6.42 -5.47
CA GLY A 59 -15.43 6.24 -6.25
C GLY A 59 -16.35 5.12 -5.80
N LYS A 60 -16.04 4.42 -4.69
CA LYS A 60 -16.92 3.37 -4.16
C LYS A 60 -18.05 3.97 -3.32
N PRO A 61 -19.23 3.32 -3.25
CA PRO A 61 -20.31 3.78 -2.39
C PRO A 61 -19.85 3.91 -0.93
N ILE A 62 -20.16 5.05 -0.29
CA ILE A 62 -19.91 5.30 1.14
C ILE A 62 -21.17 5.11 1.98
N ILE A 63 -22.34 5.28 1.37
CA ILE A 63 -23.67 5.09 2.01
C ILE A 63 -24.06 3.60 2.14
N VAL A 64 -23.08 2.74 2.37
CA VAL A 64 -23.27 1.29 2.44
C VAL A 64 -23.92 0.94 3.78
N PRO A 65 -24.91 0.02 3.80
CA PRO A 65 -25.39 -0.58 5.02
C PRO A 65 -24.25 -1.01 5.95
N SER A 66 -24.41 -0.76 7.25
CA SER A 66 -23.39 -1.08 8.24
C SER A 66 -23.97 -1.94 9.37
N GLN A 67 -23.07 -2.68 10.04
CA GLN A 67 -23.35 -3.44 11.26
C GLN A 67 -24.61 -4.32 11.12
N ASP A 68 -25.63 -4.06 11.93
CA ASP A 68 -26.85 -4.87 12.06
C ASP A 68 -27.62 -5.00 10.73
N ILE A 69 -27.59 -3.96 9.88
CA ILE A 69 -28.27 -3.99 8.58
C ILE A 69 -27.65 -5.07 7.70
N VAL A 70 -26.31 -5.11 7.65
CA VAL A 70 -25.55 -6.13 6.90
C VAL A 70 -25.88 -7.52 7.43
N LEU A 71 -25.93 -7.68 8.76
CA LEU A 71 -26.23 -8.96 9.38
C LEU A 71 -27.65 -9.47 9.03
N GLY A 72 -28.64 -8.57 8.99
CA GLY A 72 -30.00 -8.91 8.58
C GLY A 72 -30.09 -9.33 7.10
N ILE A 73 -29.38 -8.65 6.21
CA ILE A 73 -29.31 -8.99 4.78
C ILE A 73 -28.56 -10.31 4.56
N TYR A 74 -27.46 -10.51 5.30
CA TYR A 74 -26.71 -11.76 5.29
C TYR A 74 -27.57 -12.93 5.74
N TYR A 75 -28.34 -12.75 6.83
CA TYR A 75 -29.31 -13.74 7.29
C TYR A 75 -30.33 -14.05 6.19
N LEU A 76 -30.94 -13.03 5.58
CA LEU A 76 -31.92 -13.21 4.49
C LEU A 76 -31.40 -13.97 3.27
N THR A 77 -30.12 -13.85 2.96
CA THR A 77 -29.51 -14.47 1.76
C THR A 77 -28.90 -15.83 2.02
N THR A 78 -28.95 -16.30 3.27
CA THR A 78 -28.55 -17.64 3.67
C THR A 78 -29.43 -18.68 3.00
N GLU A 79 -28.81 -19.79 2.61
CA GLU A 79 -29.49 -20.94 2.02
C GLU A 79 -29.20 -22.18 2.86
N VAL A 80 -30.24 -22.97 3.11
CA VAL A 80 -30.17 -24.20 3.89
C VAL A 80 -30.82 -25.33 3.10
N THR A 81 -30.11 -26.46 2.99
CA THR A 81 -30.61 -27.69 2.36
C THR A 81 -31.48 -28.48 3.32
N GLY A 82 -32.57 -29.11 2.84
CA GLY A 82 -33.48 -29.90 3.69
C GLY A 82 -34.52 -29.07 4.45
N GLY A 83 -34.69 -27.79 4.08
CA GLY A 83 -35.64 -26.88 4.71
C GLY A 83 -37.11 -27.19 4.42
N ALA A 84 -38.01 -26.68 5.26
CA ALA A 84 -39.44 -26.79 5.05
C ALA A 84 -39.85 -26.12 3.71
N GLY A 85 -40.57 -26.85 2.87
CA GLY A 85 -41.04 -26.34 1.58
C GLY A 85 -39.99 -26.30 0.47
N GLU A 86 -38.88 -27.02 0.61
CA GLU A 86 -37.85 -27.14 -0.42
C GLU A 86 -38.44 -27.62 -1.77
N GLY A 87 -38.05 -26.95 -2.85
CA GLY A 87 -38.45 -27.26 -4.23
C GLY A 87 -39.87 -26.80 -4.62
N MET A 88 -40.62 -26.20 -3.70
CA MET A 88 -41.91 -25.57 -3.98
C MET A 88 -41.76 -24.43 -4.99
N ALA A 89 -42.79 -24.23 -5.81
CA ALA A 89 -42.82 -23.21 -6.84
C ALA A 89 -43.85 -22.13 -6.49
N PHE A 90 -43.47 -20.86 -6.56
CA PHE A 90 -44.28 -19.70 -6.21
C PHE A 90 -44.48 -18.77 -7.39
N ALA A 91 -45.67 -18.18 -7.50
CA ALA A 91 -46.07 -17.30 -8.59
C ALA A 91 -45.70 -15.83 -8.36
N ASP A 92 -45.77 -15.34 -7.12
CA ASP A 92 -45.48 -13.96 -6.76
C ASP A 92 -44.97 -13.83 -5.31
N MET A 93 -44.56 -12.62 -4.92
CA MET A 93 -44.05 -12.31 -3.59
C MET A 93 -45.14 -12.47 -2.50
N ALA A 94 -46.41 -12.19 -2.82
CA ALA A 94 -47.50 -12.29 -1.86
C ALA A 94 -47.77 -13.74 -1.44
N GLU A 95 -47.65 -14.69 -2.38
CA GLU A 95 -47.74 -16.11 -2.11
C GLU A 95 -46.57 -16.59 -1.24
N ILE A 96 -45.36 -16.08 -1.47
CA ILE A 96 -44.18 -16.35 -0.65
C ILE A 96 -44.39 -15.83 0.79
N GLU A 97 -44.88 -14.60 0.95
CA GLU A 97 -45.18 -14.02 2.27
C GLU A 97 -46.23 -14.85 3.03
N LEU A 98 -47.31 -15.25 2.36
CA LEU A 98 -48.34 -16.11 2.94
C LEU A 98 -47.78 -17.48 3.36
N ALA A 99 -46.91 -18.06 2.53
CA ALA A 99 -46.26 -19.35 2.81
C ALA A 99 -45.31 -19.24 4.01
N LEU A 100 -44.59 -18.12 4.16
CA LEU A 100 -43.74 -17.85 5.31
C LEU A 100 -44.57 -17.65 6.59
N GLU A 101 -45.63 -16.85 6.54
CA GLU A 101 -46.51 -16.59 7.71
C GLU A 101 -47.24 -17.84 8.20
N SER A 102 -47.63 -18.72 7.27
CA SER A 102 -48.24 -20.01 7.60
C SER A 102 -47.24 -21.08 8.05
N GLY A 103 -45.93 -20.81 7.95
CA GLY A 103 -44.86 -21.75 8.27
C GLY A 103 -44.73 -22.91 7.27
N ALA A 104 -45.31 -22.79 6.08
CA ALA A 104 -45.22 -23.79 5.02
C ALA A 104 -43.84 -23.84 4.36
N VAL A 105 -43.13 -22.70 4.35
CA VAL A 105 -41.77 -22.55 3.83
C VAL A 105 -40.89 -21.86 4.86
N GLY A 106 -39.62 -22.26 4.96
CA GLY A 106 -38.61 -21.53 5.74
C GLY A 106 -37.93 -20.42 4.92
N ILE A 107 -37.52 -19.32 5.57
CA ILE A 107 -36.91 -18.16 4.88
C ILE A 107 -35.61 -18.49 4.12
N HIS A 108 -34.89 -19.53 4.55
CA HIS A 108 -33.64 -20.03 3.95
C HIS A 108 -33.84 -21.22 3.01
N SER A 109 -35.08 -21.69 2.84
CA SER A 109 -35.38 -22.89 2.06
C SER A 109 -35.25 -22.62 0.57
N LYS A 110 -34.70 -23.58 -0.18
CA LYS A 110 -34.54 -23.46 -1.63
C LYS A 110 -35.90 -23.61 -2.33
N ILE A 111 -36.33 -22.57 -3.02
CA ILE A 111 -37.62 -22.49 -3.74
C ILE A 111 -37.40 -22.17 -5.22
N ARG A 112 -38.44 -22.39 -6.03
CA ARG A 112 -38.52 -21.85 -7.39
C ARG A 112 -39.50 -20.69 -7.41
N ALA A 113 -39.06 -19.49 -7.76
CA ALA A 113 -39.92 -18.32 -7.80
C ALA A 113 -39.95 -17.73 -9.18
N ARG A 114 -41.13 -17.25 -9.58
CA ARG A 114 -41.28 -16.42 -10.76
C ARG A 114 -40.74 -15.02 -10.47
N TYR A 115 -39.88 -14.52 -11.35
CA TYR A 115 -39.32 -13.19 -11.29
C TYR A 115 -39.58 -12.44 -12.60
N GLU A 116 -40.26 -11.30 -12.51
CA GLU A 116 -40.54 -10.43 -13.65
C GLU A 116 -39.42 -9.39 -13.79
N THR A 117 -38.65 -9.46 -14.86
CA THR A 117 -37.55 -8.53 -15.15
C THR A 117 -37.72 -7.94 -16.55
N VAL A 118 -36.76 -7.13 -16.99
CA VAL A 118 -36.67 -6.65 -18.37
C VAL A 118 -35.53 -7.38 -19.10
N ASP A 119 -35.66 -7.58 -20.41
CA ASP A 119 -34.59 -8.07 -21.28
C ASP A 119 -33.68 -6.93 -21.79
N ALA A 120 -32.68 -7.26 -22.62
CA ALA A 120 -31.73 -6.29 -23.18
C ALA A 120 -32.41 -5.15 -23.99
N ASP A 121 -33.62 -5.39 -24.51
CA ASP A 121 -34.41 -4.42 -25.26
C ASP A 121 -35.41 -3.65 -24.36
N SER A 122 -35.31 -3.82 -23.03
CA SER A 122 -36.22 -3.28 -22.01
C SER A 122 -37.66 -3.81 -22.08
N GLU A 123 -37.87 -4.97 -22.72
CA GLU A 123 -39.17 -5.62 -22.76
C GLU A 123 -39.38 -6.52 -21.54
N PRO A 124 -40.59 -6.60 -20.98
CA PRO A 124 -40.86 -7.38 -19.77
C PRO A 124 -40.76 -8.89 -20.05
N VAL A 125 -39.86 -9.55 -19.35
CA VAL A 125 -39.64 -11.01 -19.40
C VAL A 125 -39.86 -11.62 -18.03
N THR A 126 -40.54 -12.77 -18.02
CA THR A 126 -40.77 -13.56 -16.83
C THR A 126 -39.81 -14.75 -16.79
N LEU A 127 -38.99 -14.83 -15.75
CA LEU A 127 -38.04 -15.92 -15.52
C LEU A 127 -38.52 -16.79 -14.36
N LEU A 128 -38.18 -18.08 -14.40
CA LEU A 128 -38.36 -19.00 -13.27
C LEU A 128 -36.97 -19.29 -12.70
N LEU A 129 -36.71 -18.84 -11.47
CA LEU A 129 -35.38 -18.87 -10.86
C LEU A 129 -35.37 -19.77 -9.63
N GLU A 130 -34.26 -20.47 -9.40
CA GLU A 130 -33.97 -21.17 -8.15
C GLU A 130 -33.30 -20.21 -7.17
N THR A 131 -33.93 -20.02 -6.00
CA THR A 131 -33.52 -19.00 -5.03
C THR A 131 -34.13 -19.28 -3.65
N THR A 132 -34.03 -18.35 -2.70
CA THR A 132 -34.66 -18.42 -1.38
C THR A 132 -35.75 -17.33 -1.22
N PRO A 133 -36.75 -17.52 -0.34
CA PRO A 133 -37.70 -16.47 -0.01
C PRO A 133 -37.05 -15.15 0.40
N GLY A 134 -35.96 -15.22 1.19
CA GLY A 134 -35.25 -14.03 1.64
C GLY A 134 -34.54 -13.27 0.51
N ARG A 135 -33.95 -13.98 -0.46
CA ARG A 135 -33.39 -13.36 -1.69
C ARG A 135 -34.50 -12.74 -2.56
N MET A 136 -35.67 -13.36 -2.64
CA MET A 136 -36.82 -12.80 -3.36
C MET A 136 -37.35 -11.49 -2.75
N MET A 137 -37.32 -11.36 -1.41
CA MET A 137 -37.64 -10.08 -0.74
C MET A 137 -36.69 -8.95 -1.16
N ILE A 138 -35.41 -9.26 -1.35
CA ILE A 138 -34.43 -8.29 -1.87
C ILE A 138 -34.65 -8.04 -3.37
N ALA A 139 -35.07 -9.06 -4.11
CA ALA A 139 -35.35 -8.94 -5.54
C ALA A 139 -36.55 -8.03 -5.84
N ASP A 140 -37.52 -7.95 -4.93
CA ASP A 140 -38.68 -7.06 -5.07
C ASP A 140 -38.29 -5.58 -5.02
N ILE A 141 -37.26 -5.25 -4.24
CA ILE A 141 -36.75 -3.87 -4.11
C ILE A 141 -35.73 -3.49 -5.21
N LEU A 142 -35.21 -4.47 -5.95
CA LEU A 142 -34.23 -4.26 -7.01
C LEU A 142 -34.83 -3.42 -8.16
N PRO A 143 -34.10 -2.42 -8.69
CA PRO A 143 -34.50 -1.71 -9.91
C PRO A 143 -34.62 -2.69 -11.08
N ARG A 144 -35.65 -2.51 -11.91
CA ARG A 144 -35.86 -3.33 -13.11
C ARG A 144 -35.07 -2.71 -14.26
N ASP A 145 -33.82 -3.14 -14.41
CA ASP A 145 -32.91 -2.70 -15.47
C ASP A 145 -32.24 -3.91 -16.13
N PRO A 146 -31.98 -3.88 -17.45
CA PRO A 146 -31.35 -5.01 -18.14
C PRO A 146 -29.95 -5.35 -17.63
N ASN A 147 -29.22 -4.35 -17.12
CA ASN A 147 -27.85 -4.50 -16.64
C ASN A 147 -27.75 -4.88 -15.17
N VAL A 148 -28.89 -5.00 -14.46
CA VAL A 148 -28.93 -5.44 -13.06
C VAL A 148 -29.58 -6.82 -12.98
N PRO A 149 -28.84 -7.91 -13.29
CA PRO A 149 -29.41 -9.24 -13.26
C PRO A 149 -29.68 -9.72 -11.83
N PHE A 150 -30.67 -10.60 -11.69
CA PHE A 150 -30.99 -11.25 -10.42
C PHE A 150 -29.79 -12.02 -9.82
N ASP A 151 -28.85 -12.47 -10.66
CA ASP A 151 -27.65 -13.18 -10.22
C ASP A 151 -26.79 -12.36 -9.24
N LEU A 152 -26.82 -11.02 -9.35
CA LEU A 152 -26.12 -10.12 -8.42
C LEU A 152 -26.51 -10.34 -6.96
N ILE A 153 -27.79 -10.68 -6.72
CA ILE A 153 -28.36 -10.94 -5.39
C ILE A 153 -28.57 -12.43 -5.11
N ASN A 154 -28.42 -13.31 -6.10
CA ASN A 154 -28.63 -14.74 -5.92
C ASN A 154 -27.41 -15.47 -5.32
N ARG A 155 -26.79 -14.83 -4.34
CA ARG A 155 -25.61 -15.29 -3.63
C ARG A 155 -25.69 -14.83 -2.18
N LEU A 156 -24.81 -15.34 -1.35
CA LEU A 156 -24.70 -14.88 0.03
C LEU A 156 -24.15 -13.45 0.05
N LEU A 157 -24.91 -12.51 0.60
CA LEU A 157 -24.55 -11.11 0.59
C LEU A 157 -23.81 -10.72 1.87
N THR A 158 -22.47 -10.62 1.81
CA THR A 158 -21.68 -9.98 2.86
C THR A 158 -21.61 -8.48 2.63
N LYS A 159 -20.98 -7.74 3.55
CA LYS A 159 -20.72 -6.30 3.39
C LYS A 159 -20.08 -5.95 2.04
N LYS A 160 -19.19 -6.81 1.53
CA LYS A 160 -18.49 -6.58 0.25
C LYS A 160 -19.45 -6.69 -0.92
N GLU A 161 -20.25 -7.76 -0.99
CA GLU A 161 -21.21 -7.96 -2.07
C GLU A 161 -22.34 -6.93 -2.02
N ILE A 162 -22.81 -6.53 -0.84
CA ILE A 162 -23.80 -5.45 -0.71
C ILE A 162 -23.27 -4.14 -1.31
N SER A 163 -22.00 -3.80 -1.02
CA SER A 163 -21.36 -2.63 -1.60
C SER A 163 -21.27 -2.73 -3.13
N GLN A 164 -20.93 -3.92 -3.66
CA GLN A 164 -20.89 -4.17 -5.11
C GLN A 164 -22.27 -4.04 -5.76
N VAL A 165 -23.33 -4.56 -5.13
CA VAL A 165 -24.71 -4.43 -5.65
C VAL A 165 -25.12 -2.96 -5.73
N ILE A 166 -24.81 -2.16 -4.70
CA ILE A 166 -25.10 -0.72 -4.71
C ILE A 166 -24.30 0.01 -5.79
N ASP A 167 -23.03 -0.37 -5.98
CA ASP A 167 -22.15 0.20 -7.00
C ASP A 167 -22.70 -0.06 -8.41
N GLU A 168 -23.12 -1.29 -8.72
CA GLU A 168 -23.69 -1.60 -10.04
C GLU A 168 -25.02 -0.90 -10.30
N ILE A 169 -25.88 -0.83 -9.29
CA ILE A 169 -27.13 -0.07 -9.42
C ILE A 169 -26.84 1.41 -9.68
N TYR A 170 -25.80 1.97 -9.05
CA TYR A 170 -25.42 3.36 -9.30
C TYR A 170 -24.92 3.59 -10.73
N ARG A 171 -24.09 2.68 -11.25
CA ARG A 171 -23.50 2.80 -12.58
C ARG A 171 -24.54 2.65 -13.69
N HIS A 172 -25.47 1.70 -13.54
CA HIS A 172 -26.44 1.39 -14.60
C HIS A 172 -27.77 2.14 -14.46
N CYS A 173 -28.32 2.26 -13.25
CA CYS A 173 -29.64 2.88 -13.02
C CYS A 173 -29.56 4.35 -12.60
N GLY A 174 -28.36 4.82 -12.22
CA GLY A 174 -28.12 6.19 -11.77
C GLY A 174 -28.58 6.46 -10.33
N GLN A 175 -28.30 7.68 -9.89
CA GLN A 175 -28.33 8.09 -8.48
C GLN A 175 -29.69 7.90 -7.77
N LYS A 176 -30.81 8.20 -8.45
CA LYS A 176 -32.14 8.20 -7.83
C LYS A 176 -32.54 6.79 -7.39
N ASP A 177 -32.37 5.82 -8.28
CA ASP A 177 -32.79 4.44 -8.02
C ASP A 177 -31.87 3.77 -7.01
N THR A 178 -30.58 4.10 -6.99
CA THR A 178 -29.64 3.68 -5.93
C THR A 178 -30.09 4.14 -4.55
N VAL A 179 -30.51 5.41 -4.40
CA VAL A 179 -30.94 5.96 -3.11
C VAL A 179 -32.22 5.26 -2.62
N ILE A 180 -33.18 5.04 -3.51
CA ILE A 180 -34.42 4.32 -3.17
C ILE A 180 -34.12 2.88 -2.76
N PHE A 181 -33.24 2.20 -3.51
CA PHE A 181 -32.79 0.85 -3.19
C PHE A 181 -32.10 0.78 -1.82
N ALA A 182 -31.14 1.66 -1.56
CA ALA A 182 -30.40 1.67 -0.30
C ALA A 182 -31.29 1.93 0.92
N ASP A 183 -32.27 2.84 0.81
CA ASP A 183 -33.23 3.12 1.89
C ASP A 183 -34.14 1.92 2.18
N ARG A 184 -34.70 1.29 1.14
CA ARG A 184 -35.54 0.09 1.30
C ARG A 184 -34.75 -1.09 1.85
N LEU A 185 -33.51 -1.27 1.37
CA LEU A 185 -32.60 -2.31 1.84
C LEU A 185 -32.26 -2.12 3.32
N MET A 186 -32.09 -0.86 3.78
CA MET A 186 -31.91 -0.54 5.20
C MET A 186 -33.10 -0.99 6.05
N GLN A 187 -34.33 -0.66 5.63
CA GLN A 187 -35.55 -1.02 6.35
C GLN A 187 -35.71 -2.55 6.44
N LEU A 188 -35.46 -3.24 5.33
CA LEU A 188 -35.48 -4.70 5.24
C LEU A 188 -34.45 -5.33 6.19
N GLY A 189 -33.20 -4.85 6.13
CA GLY A 189 -32.10 -5.32 6.96
C GLY A 189 -32.40 -5.18 8.46
N PHE A 190 -32.89 -4.03 8.92
CA PHE A 190 -33.26 -3.86 10.34
C PHE A 190 -34.40 -4.78 10.79
N ARG A 191 -35.45 -4.92 9.97
CA ARG A 191 -36.59 -5.78 10.29
C ARG A 191 -36.14 -7.23 10.46
N HIS A 192 -35.36 -7.75 9.52
CA HIS A 192 -34.92 -9.14 9.54
C HIS A 192 -33.78 -9.41 10.51
N ALA A 193 -32.91 -8.44 10.79
CA ALA A 193 -31.92 -8.54 11.88
C ALA A 193 -32.63 -8.72 13.24
N CYS A 194 -33.71 -7.96 13.48
CA CYS A 194 -34.49 -8.09 14.71
C CYS A 194 -35.19 -9.46 14.80
N LEU A 195 -35.81 -9.92 13.70
CA LEU A 195 -36.48 -11.23 13.65
C LEU A 195 -35.53 -12.41 13.78
N ALA A 196 -34.31 -12.30 13.24
CA ALA A 196 -33.30 -13.36 13.31
C ALA A 196 -32.87 -13.66 14.75
N GLY A 197 -33.00 -12.71 15.68
CA GLY A 197 -32.70 -12.94 17.10
C GLY A 197 -31.25 -13.31 17.37
N ILE A 198 -30.31 -12.87 16.51
CA ILE A 198 -28.89 -13.22 16.60
C ILE A 198 -28.33 -12.69 17.92
N SER A 199 -27.69 -13.59 18.68
CA SER A 199 -27.19 -13.32 20.02
C SER A 199 -25.70 -13.59 20.13
N PHE A 200 -25.10 -13.17 21.24
CA PHE A 200 -23.70 -13.45 21.55
C PHE A 200 -23.63 -14.10 22.93
N GLY A 201 -23.45 -15.42 22.94
CA GLY A 201 -23.39 -16.25 24.14
C GLY A 201 -21.99 -16.76 24.46
N LYS A 202 -21.83 -17.29 25.69
CA LYS A 202 -20.59 -17.97 26.09
C LYS A 202 -20.32 -19.24 25.26
N ASP A 203 -21.38 -19.95 24.91
CA ASP A 203 -21.29 -21.23 24.22
C ASP A 203 -21.06 -21.07 22.71
N ASP A 204 -21.36 -19.90 22.15
CA ASP A 204 -21.05 -19.56 20.75
C ASP A 204 -19.54 -19.45 20.52
N MET A 205 -18.75 -19.16 21.56
CA MET A 205 -17.29 -19.14 21.49
C MET A 205 -16.75 -20.56 21.56
N VAL A 206 -16.45 -21.21 20.44
CA VAL A 206 -15.97 -22.60 20.43
C VAL A 206 -14.44 -22.64 20.41
N VAL A 207 -13.86 -23.29 21.42
CA VAL A 207 -12.40 -23.50 21.52
C VAL A 207 -12.08 -24.81 20.80
N PRO A 208 -11.13 -24.85 19.86
CA PRO A 208 -10.80 -26.07 19.15
C PRO A 208 -10.09 -27.07 20.05
N ASP A 209 -10.52 -28.34 20.01
CA ASP A 209 -9.91 -29.43 20.79
C ASP A 209 -8.44 -29.68 20.40
N SER A 210 -8.07 -29.38 19.15
CA SER A 210 -6.70 -29.47 18.63
C SER A 210 -5.74 -28.43 19.25
N LYS A 211 -6.25 -27.41 19.96
CA LYS A 211 -5.45 -26.33 20.55
C LYS A 211 -4.35 -26.84 21.47
N GLU A 212 -4.67 -27.73 22.41
CA GLU A 212 -3.68 -28.21 23.39
C GLU A 212 -2.53 -28.94 22.71
N ALA A 213 -2.83 -29.76 21.70
CA ALA A 213 -1.83 -30.49 20.93
C ALA A 213 -0.89 -29.53 20.17
N LEU A 214 -1.43 -28.50 19.49
CA LEU A 214 -0.64 -27.50 18.75
C LEU A 214 0.27 -26.68 19.68
N VAL A 215 -0.24 -26.32 20.86
CA VAL A 215 0.52 -25.58 21.87
C VAL A 215 1.65 -26.43 22.44
N ASP A 216 1.40 -27.72 22.70
CA ASP A 216 2.42 -28.61 23.24
C ASP A 216 3.50 -28.97 22.20
N GLU A 217 3.13 -29.16 20.93
CA GLU A 217 4.09 -29.28 19.81
C GLU A 217 5.02 -28.07 19.75
N THR A 218 4.44 -26.87 19.84
CA THR A 218 5.21 -25.61 19.81
C THR A 218 6.10 -25.47 21.05
N ARG A 219 5.62 -25.87 22.23
CA ARG A 219 6.46 -25.89 23.45
C ARG A 219 7.65 -26.81 23.31
N ASP A 220 7.49 -27.97 22.67
CA ASP A 220 8.59 -28.91 22.46
C ASP A 220 9.60 -28.37 21.43
N LEU A 221 9.14 -27.72 20.37
CA LEU A 221 10.02 -26.98 19.45
C LEU A 221 10.80 -25.87 20.16
N VAL A 222 10.16 -25.09 21.04
CA VAL A 222 10.85 -24.06 21.83
C VAL A 222 11.89 -24.66 22.76
N LYS A 223 11.61 -25.82 23.38
CA LYS A 223 12.63 -26.53 24.18
C LYS A 223 13.80 -27.00 23.32
N GLU A 224 13.53 -27.46 22.09
CA GLU A 224 14.59 -27.83 21.16
C GLU A 224 15.45 -26.63 20.80
N TYR A 225 14.87 -25.45 20.52
CA TYR A 225 15.66 -24.23 20.28
C TYR A 225 16.43 -23.78 21.52
N GLU A 226 15.85 -23.92 22.71
CA GLU A 226 16.56 -23.66 23.96
C GLU A 226 17.75 -24.62 24.15
N GLN A 227 17.59 -25.89 23.78
CA GLN A 227 18.67 -26.88 23.81
C GLN A 227 19.73 -26.57 22.75
N GLN A 228 19.35 -26.25 21.51
CA GLN A 228 20.27 -25.83 20.45
C GLN A 228 21.05 -24.58 20.86
N TYR A 229 20.43 -23.66 21.59
CA TYR A 229 21.10 -22.52 22.18
C TYR A 229 22.10 -22.97 23.26
N GLN A 230 21.70 -23.82 24.21
CA GLN A 230 22.61 -24.35 25.24
C GLN A 230 23.79 -25.15 24.67
N ASP A 231 23.57 -25.87 23.56
CA ASP A 231 24.58 -26.60 22.81
C ASP A 231 25.40 -25.67 21.88
N GLY A 232 25.03 -24.38 21.81
CA GLY A 232 25.59 -23.27 21.02
C GLY A 232 25.62 -23.49 19.51
N LEU A 233 24.62 -24.19 18.99
CA LEU A 233 24.35 -24.29 17.57
C LEU A 233 23.71 -23.01 17.00
N ILE A 234 23.06 -22.21 17.84
CA ILE A 234 22.40 -20.95 17.49
C ILE A 234 22.74 -19.84 18.48
N THR A 235 22.66 -18.59 18.04
CA THR A 235 22.86 -17.41 18.89
C THR A 235 21.58 -17.03 19.66
N GLN A 236 21.70 -16.22 20.72
CA GLN A 236 20.54 -15.74 21.49
C GLN A 236 19.55 -14.92 20.63
N GLY A 237 20.04 -14.14 19.67
CA GLY A 237 19.20 -13.38 18.75
C GLY A 237 18.40 -14.28 17.80
N GLU A 238 19.06 -15.30 17.25
CA GLU A 238 18.40 -16.32 16.42
C GLU A 238 17.38 -17.13 17.21
N LYS A 239 17.71 -17.51 18.46
CA LYS A 239 16.77 -18.19 19.37
C LYS A 239 15.52 -17.35 19.55
N TYR A 240 15.67 -16.07 19.89
CA TYR A 240 14.55 -15.15 20.10
C TYR A 240 13.66 -15.08 18.84
N ASN A 241 14.25 -14.89 17.65
CA ASN A 241 13.48 -14.81 16.41
C ASN A 241 12.75 -16.13 16.08
N LYS A 242 13.42 -17.27 16.24
CA LYS A 242 12.82 -18.59 16.00
C LYS A 242 11.68 -18.90 16.97
N VAL A 243 11.82 -18.53 18.25
CA VAL A 243 10.77 -18.71 19.27
C VAL A 243 9.57 -17.84 18.96
N VAL A 244 9.80 -16.56 18.60
CA VAL A 244 8.72 -15.64 18.19
C VAL A 244 8.00 -16.16 16.95
N ASP A 245 8.72 -16.65 15.94
CA ASP A 245 8.14 -17.19 14.72
C ASP A 245 7.32 -18.47 14.97
N ALA A 246 7.87 -19.42 15.74
CA ALA A 246 7.17 -20.66 16.10
C ALA A 246 5.85 -20.37 16.84
N TRP A 247 5.86 -19.42 17.79
CA TRP A 247 4.64 -19.01 18.47
C TRP A 247 3.67 -18.26 17.56
N ALA A 248 4.15 -17.40 16.66
CA ALA A 248 3.29 -16.71 15.69
C ALA A 248 2.56 -17.72 14.81
N GLN A 249 3.27 -18.69 14.23
CA GLN A 249 2.71 -19.76 13.40
C GLN A 249 1.73 -20.63 14.17
N CYS A 250 2.05 -21.03 15.41
CA CYS A 250 1.11 -21.74 16.28
C CYS A 250 -0.18 -20.95 16.48
N THR A 251 -0.05 -19.65 16.72
CA THR A 251 -1.20 -18.79 16.99
C THR A 251 -2.09 -18.68 15.75
N ASP A 252 -1.53 -18.66 14.54
CA ASP A 252 -2.28 -18.66 13.28
C ASP A 252 -2.92 -20.03 12.99
N LYS A 253 -2.20 -21.15 13.16
CA LYS A 253 -2.77 -22.52 13.04
C LYS A 253 -3.98 -22.74 13.95
N VAL A 254 -3.89 -22.30 15.22
CA VAL A 254 -5.01 -22.40 16.18
C VAL A 254 -6.20 -21.56 15.72
N ALA A 255 -5.96 -20.40 15.10
CA ALA A 255 -7.02 -19.54 14.59
C ALA A 255 -7.72 -20.18 13.38
N ASP A 256 -6.97 -20.78 12.47
CA ASP A 256 -7.52 -21.44 11.28
C ASP A 256 -8.36 -22.67 11.66
N GLU A 257 -7.87 -23.50 12.58
CA GLU A 257 -8.61 -24.64 13.14
C GLU A 257 -9.91 -24.20 13.83
N MET A 258 -9.85 -23.13 14.62
CA MET A 258 -11.04 -22.54 15.25
C MET A 258 -12.05 -22.06 14.19
N MET A 259 -11.58 -21.36 13.15
CA MET A 259 -12.45 -20.85 12.08
C MET A 259 -13.10 -21.98 11.29
N ASN A 260 -12.34 -23.02 10.93
CA ASN A 260 -12.86 -24.20 10.24
C ASN A 260 -13.93 -24.89 11.09
N MET A 261 -13.68 -25.09 12.38
CA MET A 261 -14.65 -25.69 13.30
C MET A 261 -15.95 -24.89 13.37
N ILE A 262 -15.88 -23.58 13.66
CA ILE A 262 -17.08 -22.75 13.79
C ILE A 262 -17.84 -22.66 12.45
N SER A 263 -17.15 -22.62 11.32
CA SER A 263 -17.79 -22.55 9.99
C SER A 263 -18.58 -23.81 9.62
N SER A 264 -18.13 -24.98 10.07
CA SER A 264 -18.78 -26.27 9.80
C SER A 264 -20.02 -26.53 10.67
N MET A 265 -20.14 -25.83 11.81
CA MET A 265 -21.23 -26.02 12.75
C MET A 265 -22.55 -25.48 12.19
N GLY A 266 -23.55 -26.37 12.10
CA GLY A 266 -24.93 -25.99 11.80
C GLY A 266 -25.21 -25.68 10.33
N GLN A 267 -24.31 -26.01 9.39
CA GLN A 267 -24.57 -25.88 7.95
C GLN A 267 -25.70 -26.80 7.47
N GLU A 268 -25.84 -28.00 8.04
CA GLU A 268 -26.87 -28.97 7.65
C GLU A 268 -28.25 -28.65 8.25
N ASP A 269 -28.30 -28.16 9.49
CA ASP A 269 -29.54 -27.87 10.22
C ASP A 269 -30.00 -26.41 10.12
N GLY A 270 -29.22 -25.55 9.43
CA GLY A 270 -29.47 -24.11 9.31
C GLY A 270 -29.22 -23.29 10.57
N ASN A 271 -28.66 -23.91 11.61
CA ASN A 271 -28.42 -23.30 12.91
C ASN A 271 -26.96 -22.81 13.01
N ILE A 272 -26.64 -21.83 12.16
CA ILE A 272 -25.29 -21.27 12.02
C ILE A 272 -24.89 -20.53 13.29
N ASN A 273 -23.63 -20.68 13.70
CA ASN A 273 -23.08 -19.97 14.84
C ASN A 273 -23.12 -18.43 14.64
N SER A 274 -23.64 -17.71 15.64
CA SER A 274 -23.80 -16.25 15.59
C SER A 274 -22.49 -15.49 15.43
N ILE A 275 -21.40 -15.92 16.08
CA ILE A 275 -20.09 -15.26 16.01
C ILE A 275 -19.52 -15.40 14.60
N TRP A 276 -19.67 -16.59 14.00
CA TRP A 276 -19.31 -16.81 12.61
C TRP A 276 -20.11 -15.91 11.68
N MET A 277 -21.43 -15.82 11.85
CA MET A 277 -22.26 -14.93 11.04
C MET A 277 -21.79 -13.47 11.14
N MET A 278 -21.49 -12.97 12.34
CA MET A 278 -21.03 -11.58 12.55
C MET A 278 -19.71 -11.29 11.82
N ALA A 279 -18.75 -12.23 11.88
CA ALA A 279 -17.46 -12.05 11.25
C ALA A 279 -17.47 -12.31 9.74
N HIS A 280 -18.12 -13.38 9.29
CA HIS A 280 -18.19 -13.75 7.88
C HIS A 280 -19.02 -12.74 7.07
N SER A 281 -20.12 -12.22 7.64
CA SER A 281 -20.90 -11.15 7.02
C SER A 281 -20.12 -9.83 6.89
N GLY A 282 -19.04 -9.65 7.67
CA GLY A 282 -18.31 -8.39 7.76
C GLY A 282 -19.09 -7.28 8.47
N ALA A 283 -20.17 -7.62 9.18
CA ALA A 283 -20.95 -6.68 9.99
C ALA A 283 -20.12 -6.12 11.15
N ARG A 284 -19.51 -7.02 11.93
CA ARG A 284 -18.59 -6.69 13.03
C ARG A 284 -17.82 -7.94 13.45
N GLY A 285 -16.52 -7.81 13.69
CA GLY A 285 -15.68 -8.96 14.00
C GLY A 285 -14.65 -9.19 12.90
N SER A 286 -13.40 -9.47 13.29
CA SER A 286 -12.36 -9.96 12.39
C SER A 286 -11.84 -11.31 12.85
N ALA A 287 -11.19 -12.06 11.97
CA ALA A 287 -10.51 -13.31 12.33
C ALA A 287 -9.56 -13.11 13.52
N ALA A 288 -8.83 -11.99 13.56
CA ALA A 288 -7.96 -11.62 14.67
C ALA A 288 -8.72 -11.41 16.00
N GLN A 289 -9.94 -10.86 15.98
CA GLN A 289 -10.76 -10.71 17.19
C GLN A 289 -11.32 -12.05 17.66
N MET A 290 -11.80 -12.89 16.74
CA MET A 290 -12.28 -14.24 17.07
C MET A 290 -11.16 -15.11 17.65
N LYS A 291 -9.97 -15.02 17.07
CA LYS A 291 -8.75 -15.66 17.57
C LYS A 291 -8.48 -15.36 19.04
N GLN A 292 -8.67 -14.11 19.48
CA GLN A 292 -8.52 -13.74 20.89
C GLN A 292 -9.67 -14.26 21.79
N LEU A 293 -10.88 -14.39 21.24
CA LEU A 293 -12.06 -14.85 21.99
C LEU A 293 -11.99 -16.34 22.32
N ALA A 294 -11.69 -17.18 21.32
CA ALA A 294 -11.79 -18.64 21.46
C ALA A 294 -10.54 -19.44 21.03
N GLY A 295 -9.59 -18.82 20.31
CA GLY A 295 -8.32 -19.46 19.97
C GLY A 295 -7.30 -19.28 21.09
N MET A 296 -6.35 -18.38 20.85
CA MET A 296 -5.38 -17.91 21.83
C MET A 296 -5.03 -16.44 21.53
N ARG A 297 -4.67 -15.67 22.55
CA ARG A 297 -4.37 -14.25 22.36
C ARG A 297 -3.00 -14.02 21.69
N GLY A 298 -2.03 -14.90 21.90
CA GLY A 298 -0.74 -14.89 21.21
C GLY A 298 0.29 -13.93 21.78
N LEU A 299 1.22 -13.50 20.92
CA LEU A 299 2.39 -12.69 21.27
C LEU A 299 2.04 -11.21 21.45
N MET A 300 2.61 -10.59 22.49
CA MET A 300 2.37 -9.17 22.83
C MET A 300 3.61 -8.31 22.61
N ALA A 301 3.42 -7.04 22.25
CA ALA A 301 4.51 -6.07 22.13
C ALA A 301 4.78 -5.32 23.46
N LYS A 302 6.07 -5.12 23.77
CA LYS A 302 6.52 -4.21 24.84
C LYS A 302 6.33 -2.74 24.41
N PRO A 303 6.38 -1.79 25.36
CA PRO A 303 6.37 -0.37 25.02
C PRO A 303 7.54 0.06 24.12
N SER A 304 8.66 -0.65 24.17
CA SER A 304 9.81 -0.46 23.27
C SER A 304 9.53 -0.84 21.81
N GLY A 305 8.50 -1.66 21.55
CA GLY A 305 8.20 -2.24 20.23
C GLY A 305 8.69 -3.68 20.06
N GLU A 306 9.55 -4.17 20.94
CA GLU A 306 9.99 -5.58 20.94
C GLU A 306 8.85 -6.53 21.30
N ILE A 307 8.83 -7.71 20.70
CA ILE A 307 7.85 -8.75 21.03
C ILE A 307 8.26 -9.46 22.32
N ILE A 308 7.30 -9.76 23.18
CA ILE A 308 7.51 -10.58 24.37
C ILE A 308 7.53 -12.05 23.93
N GLU A 309 8.64 -12.74 24.18
CA GLU A 309 8.84 -14.17 23.82
C GLU A 309 7.85 -15.12 24.50
N THR A 310 7.26 -14.71 25.62
CA THR A 310 6.23 -15.47 26.36
C THR A 310 4.83 -15.10 25.85
N PRO A 311 4.17 -15.98 25.08
CA PRO A 311 2.84 -15.70 24.55
C PRO A 311 1.75 -15.84 25.62
N ILE A 312 0.58 -15.28 25.33
CA ILE A 312 -0.64 -15.52 26.08
C ILE A 312 -1.37 -16.69 25.41
N ILE A 313 -1.31 -17.87 26.05
CA ILE A 313 -1.91 -19.11 25.54
C ILE A 313 -3.42 -19.11 25.78
N SER A 314 -3.84 -18.50 26.88
CA SER A 314 -5.25 -18.41 27.26
C SER A 314 -6.04 -17.49 26.33
N ASN A 315 -7.33 -17.77 26.15
CA ASN A 315 -8.28 -16.90 25.44
C ASN A 315 -9.28 -16.24 26.41
N PHE A 316 -10.15 -15.37 25.90
CA PHE A 316 -11.13 -14.69 26.75
C PHE A 316 -12.21 -15.62 27.33
N LYS A 317 -12.53 -16.73 26.66
CA LYS A 317 -13.48 -17.73 27.20
C LYS A 317 -12.91 -18.48 28.40
N GLU A 318 -11.63 -18.85 28.33
CA GLU A 318 -10.87 -19.53 29.39
C GLU A 318 -10.55 -18.60 30.56
N GLY A 319 -10.31 -17.32 30.24
CA GLY A 319 -9.88 -16.30 31.20
C GLY A 319 -8.34 -16.16 31.22
N LEU A 320 -7.87 -14.98 31.64
CA LEU A 320 -6.43 -14.67 31.69
C LEU A 320 -5.91 -14.77 33.13
N SER A 321 -4.71 -15.32 33.29
CA SER A 321 -3.98 -15.22 34.55
C SER A 321 -3.55 -13.77 34.82
N VAL A 322 -3.18 -13.47 36.07
CA VAL A 322 -2.73 -12.13 36.48
C VAL A 322 -1.52 -11.67 35.66
N LEU A 323 -0.58 -12.58 35.36
CA LEU A 323 0.62 -12.27 34.59
C LEU A 323 0.30 -12.03 33.11
N GLU A 324 -0.51 -12.89 32.49
CA GLU A 324 -0.94 -12.70 31.09
C GLU A 324 -1.72 -11.40 30.92
N TYR A 325 -2.64 -11.10 31.84
CA TYR A 325 -3.37 -9.84 31.84
C TYR A 325 -2.42 -8.64 31.97
N PHE A 326 -1.49 -8.68 32.92
CA PHE A 326 -0.49 -7.62 33.12
C PHE A 326 0.39 -7.40 31.89
N ASN A 327 0.89 -8.47 31.27
CA ASN A 327 1.67 -8.40 30.03
C ASN A 327 0.86 -7.76 28.91
N SER A 328 -0.42 -8.12 28.77
CA SER A 328 -1.31 -7.51 27.77
C SER A 328 -1.57 -6.01 28.01
N THR A 329 -1.49 -5.52 29.25
CA THR A 329 -1.78 -4.10 29.54
C THR A 329 -0.77 -3.13 28.93
N HIS A 330 0.48 -3.57 28.71
CA HIS A 330 1.53 -2.72 28.15
C HIS A 330 1.22 -2.34 26.70
N GLY A 331 0.90 -3.33 25.87
CA GLY A 331 0.50 -3.13 24.48
C GLY A 331 -0.77 -2.28 24.37
N ALA A 332 -1.80 -2.62 25.17
CA ALA A 332 -3.06 -1.88 25.19
C ALA A 332 -2.88 -0.39 25.59
N ARG A 333 -2.09 -0.11 26.63
CA ARG A 333 -1.82 1.27 27.08
C ARG A 333 -1.04 2.05 26.03
N LYS A 334 -0.02 1.44 25.41
CA LYS A 334 0.74 2.07 24.32
C LYS A 334 -0.18 2.37 23.13
N GLY A 335 -1.01 1.43 22.72
CA GLY A 335 -1.97 1.63 21.63
C GLY A 335 -2.93 2.80 21.86
N LEU A 336 -3.50 2.91 23.08
CA LEU A 336 -4.36 4.02 23.46
C LEU A 336 -3.61 5.36 23.51
N ALA A 337 -2.40 5.39 24.09
CA ALA A 337 -1.57 6.59 24.15
C ALA A 337 -1.15 7.09 22.76
N ASP A 338 -0.74 6.17 21.88
CA ASP A 338 -0.36 6.49 20.51
C ASP A 338 -1.57 7.01 19.72
N THR A 339 -2.75 6.39 19.89
CA THR A 339 -3.99 6.87 19.25
C THR A 339 -4.30 8.32 19.66
N ALA A 340 -4.23 8.61 20.96
CA ALA A 340 -4.50 9.95 21.48
C ALA A 340 -3.48 11.00 21.00
N LEU A 341 -2.19 10.66 20.93
CA LEU A 341 -1.14 11.61 20.54
C LEU A 341 -1.01 11.79 19.03
N LYS A 342 -1.13 10.71 18.24
CA LYS A 342 -0.87 10.73 16.80
C LYS A 342 -2.02 11.30 15.98
N THR A 343 -3.25 11.28 16.50
CA THR A 343 -4.41 11.93 15.86
C THR A 343 -4.13 13.41 15.54
N ALA A 344 -3.45 14.12 16.46
CA ALA A 344 -3.06 15.51 16.25
C ALA A 344 -2.10 15.70 15.06
N ASN A 345 -1.18 14.75 14.85
CA ASN A 345 -0.24 14.80 13.73
C ASN A 345 -0.95 14.62 12.38
N SER A 346 -1.98 13.77 12.33
CA SER A 346 -2.79 13.58 11.13
C SER A 346 -3.59 14.81 10.78
N GLY A 347 -4.35 15.35 11.73
CA GLY A 347 -5.11 16.59 11.49
C GLY A 347 -4.21 17.75 11.06
N TYR A 348 -2.99 17.81 11.61
CA TYR A 348 -1.99 18.80 11.22
C TYR A 348 -1.43 18.56 9.80
N LEU A 349 -1.20 17.30 9.40
CA LEU A 349 -0.83 16.97 8.02
C LEU A 349 -1.94 17.35 7.04
N THR A 350 -3.20 16.98 7.32
CA THR A 350 -4.36 17.33 6.49
C THR A 350 -4.46 18.83 6.28
N ARG A 351 -4.31 19.61 7.35
CA ARG A 351 -4.26 21.07 7.27
C ARG A 351 -3.17 21.55 6.30
N ARG A 352 -1.93 21.03 6.44
CA ARG A 352 -0.81 21.40 5.54
C ARG A 352 -1.07 21.02 4.08
N LEU A 353 -1.67 19.86 3.83
CA LEU A 353 -2.03 19.42 2.49
C LEU A 353 -3.05 20.37 1.86
N VAL A 354 -4.09 20.78 2.61
CA VAL A 354 -5.07 21.77 2.14
C VAL A 354 -4.39 23.11 1.85
N ASP A 355 -3.52 23.57 2.74
CA ASP A 355 -2.83 24.86 2.59
C ASP A 355 -1.95 24.93 1.33
N VAL A 356 -1.37 23.81 0.90
CA VAL A 356 -0.59 23.72 -0.35
C VAL A 356 -1.47 23.53 -1.56
N ALA A 357 -2.53 22.73 -1.45
CA ALA A 357 -3.29 22.28 -2.60
C ALA A 357 -4.51 23.16 -2.94
N GLN A 358 -4.97 24.02 -2.03
CA GLN A 358 -6.22 24.77 -2.17
C GLN A 358 -6.38 25.49 -3.52
N ASP A 359 -5.31 26.04 -4.08
CA ASP A 359 -5.36 26.84 -5.33
C ASP A 359 -5.47 25.97 -6.60
N CYS A 360 -5.50 24.64 -6.45
CA CYS A 360 -5.69 23.69 -7.54
C CYS A 360 -7.19 23.50 -7.82
N THR A 361 -7.69 24.17 -8.86
CA THR A 361 -9.07 24.06 -9.37
C THR A 361 -9.09 23.63 -10.83
N ILE A 362 -10.23 23.08 -11.28
CA ILE A 362 -10.45 22.83 -12.71
C ILE A 362 -10.85 24.13 -13.39
N VAL A 363 -10.09 24.58 -14.39
CA VAL A 363 -10.36 25.86 -15.08
C VAL A 363 -10.83 25.70 -16.52
N GLU A 364 -10.40 24.63 -17.19
CA GLU A 364 -10.70 24.38 -18.59
C GLU A 364 -10.95 22.89 -18.84
N VAL A 365 -11.51 22.53 -19.99
CA VAL A 365 -11.83 21.13 -20.30
C VAL A 365 -10.59 20.35 -20.73
N ASP A 366 -9.77 20.93 -21.60
CA ASP A 366 -8.63 20.27 -22.21
C ASP A 366 -7.49 21.26 -22.48
N CYS A 367 -6.29 20.98 -21.95
CA CYS A 367 -5.08 21.75 -22.23
C CYS A 367 -4.37 21.37 -23.54
N GLY A 368 -4.80 20.31 -24.22
CA GLY A 368 -4.23 19.85 -25.48
C GLY A 368 -2.91 19.07 -25.37
N THR A 369 -2.43 18.79 -24.16
CA THR A 369 -1.18 18.03 -23.98
C THR A 369 -1.33 16.57 -24.39
N GLU A 370 -0.34 16.07 -25.11
CA GLU A 370 -0.14 14.63 -25.41
C GLU A 370 0.79 13.96 -24.39
N ALA A 371 1.40 14.76 -23.48
CA ALA A 371 2.26 14.24 -22.44
C ALA A 371 1.44 13.51 -21.36
N GLY A 372 1.93 12.34 -20.94
CA GLY A 372 1.27 11.49 -19.97
C GLY A 372 2.26 10.82 -19.02
N ILE A 373 1.72 10.08 -18.06
CA ILE A 373 2.49 9.20 -17.19
C ILE A 373 2.17 7.75 -17.52
N THR A 374 3.19 6.90 -17.51
CA THR A 374 2.99 5.46 -17.74
C THR A 374 2.55 4.80 -16.43
N ILE A 375 1.32 4.28 -16.40
CA ILE A 375 0.80 3.49 -15.30
C ILE A 375 0.94 2.01 -15.62
N LYS A 376 1.31 1.23 -14.61
CA LYS A 376 1.50 -0.22 -14.68
C LYS A 376 0.74 -0.90 -13.54
N GLU A 377 0.53 -2.19 -13.65
CA GLU A 377 0.07 -3.01 -12.52
C GLU A 377 1.08 -2.98 -11.37
N VAL A 378 0.58 -3.06 -10.14
CA VAL A 378 1.44 -3.16 -8.95
C VAL A 378 1.47 -4.60 -8.51
N ILE A 379 2.62 -5.24 -8.72
CA ILE A 379 2.87 -6.63 -8.36
C ILE A 379 3.82 -6.63 -7.17
N GLU A 380 3.40 -7.22 -6.06
CA GLU A 380 4.23 -7.39 -4.85
C GLU A 380 4.31 -8.87 -4.51
N GLY A 381 5.52 -9.43 -4.46
CA GLY A 381 5.72 -10.84 -4.11
C GLY A 381 5.06 -11.85 -5.07
N GLY A 382 4.65 -11.39 -6.26
CA GLY A 382 3.91 -12.21 -7.23
C GLY A 382 2.39 -12.01 -7.20
N ASP A 383 1.83 -11.38 -6.18
CA ASP A 383 0.40 -11.07 -6.14
C ASP A 383 0.14 -9.69 -6.78
N VAL A 384 -0.91 -9.63 -7.61
CA VAL A 384 -1.40 -8.37 -8.17
C VAL A 384 -2.16 -7.63 -7.08
N VAL A 385 -1.50 -6.67 -6.43
CA VAL A 385 -2.10 -5.86 -5.35
C VAL A 385 -3.09 -4.85 -5.92
N SER A 386 -2.79 -4.31 -7.10
CA SER A 386 -3.66 -3.38 -7.82
C SER A 386 -3.53 -3.61 -9.32
N SER A 387 -4.65 -3.98 -9.95
CA SER A 387 -4.74 -4.19 -11.39
C SER A 387 -4.61 -2.88 -12.16
N LEU A 388 -4.25 -2.97 -13.44
CA LEU A 388 -4.18 -1.79 -14.32
C LEU A 388 -5.54 -1.09 -14.36
N THR A 389 -6.60 -1.87 -14.55
CA THR A 389 -8.00 -1.43 -14.66
C THR A 389 -8.43 -0.55 -13.49
N GLU A 390 -8.13 -0.96 -12.25
CA GLU A 390 -8.50 -0.18 -11.06
C GLU A 390 -7.77 1.19 -10.99
N ARG A 391 -6.54 1.27 -11.50
CA ARG A 391 -5.74 2.50 -11.47
C ARG A 391 -6.11 3.48 -12.58
N VAL A 392 -6.45 2.97 -13.76
CA VAL A 392 -6.76 3.79 -14.95
C VAL A 392 -8.23 4.18 -15.06
N LEU A 393 -9.13 3.54 -14.30
CA LEU A 393 -10.56 3.86 -14.31
C LEU A 393 -10.82 5.36 -14.05
N GLY A 394 -11.58 5.98 -14.95
CA GLY A 394 -11.90 7.40 -14.91
C GLY A 394 -10.70 8.32 -15.17
N ARG A 395 -9.65 7.81 -15.83
CA ARG A 395 -8.54 8.59 -16.40
C ARG A 395 -8.67 8.66 -17.92
N THR A 396 -7.93 9.59 -18.52
CA THR A 396 -7.95 9.80 -19.97
C THR A 396 -6.70 9.18 -20.60
N ALA A 397 -6.86 8.39 -21.65
CA ALA A 397 -5.72 7.87 -22.43
C ALA A 397 -4.97 9.05 -23.09
N ALA A 398 -3.63 9.05 -23.03
CA ALA A 398 -2.83 10.09 -23.68
C ALA A 398 -2.63 9.80 -25.17
N VAL A 399 -2.48 8.52 -25.52
CA VAL A 399 -2.25 8.02 -26.88
C VAL A 399 -3.20 6.87 -27.18
N ASP A 400 -3.35 6.54 -28.46
CA ASP A 400 -4.12 5.40 -28.92
C ASP A 400 -3.60 4.10 -28.28
N VAL A 401 -4.51 3.33 -27.69
CA VAL A 401 -4.21 2.06 -27.05
C VAL A 401 -4.42 0.95 -28.07
N ILE A 402 -3.35 0.25 -28.41
CA ILE A 402 -3.37 -0.77 -29.46
C ILE A 402 -3.34 -2.15 -28.82
N ASP A 403 -4.16 -3.07 -29.33
CA ASP A 403 -4.10 -4.48 -28.97
C ASP A 403 -2.80 -5.10 -29.49
N PRO A 404 -1.95 -5.68 -28.61
CA PRO A 404 -0.69 -6.30 -29.04
C PRO A 404 -0.87 -7.50 -29.98
N VAL A 405 -2.06 -8.12 -30.05
CA VAL A 405 -2.32 -9.29 -30.90
C VAL A 405 -2.93 -8.90 -32.24
N THR A 406 -3.93 -8.02 -32.23
CA THR A 406 -4.72 -7.69 -33.43
C THR A 406 -4.27 -6.41 -34.13
N ASP A 407 -3.37 -5.63 -33.52
CA ASP A 407 -2.91 -4.32 -34.01
C ASP A 407 -4.07 -3.33 -34.25
N SER A 408 -5.21 -3.56 -33.57
CA SER A 408 -6.40 -2.73 -33.64
C SER A 408 -6.42 -1.72 -32.48
N VAL A 409 -6.94 -0.53 -32.73
CA VAL A 409 -7.09 0.50 -31.71
C VAL A 409 -8.26 0.11 -30.80
N LEU A 410 -7.97 -0.14 -29.53
CA LEU A 410 -8.96 -0.45 -28.50
C LEU A 410 -9.59 0.82 -27.93
N ILE A 411 -8.76 1.83 -27.63
CA ILE A 411 -9.19 3.12 -27.05
C ILE A 411 -8.44 4.24 -27.78
N SER A 412 -9.15 5.29 -28.17
CA SER A 412 -8.52 6.42 -28.86
C SER A 412 -7.84 7.38 -27.86
N GLY A 413 -6.77 8.03 -28.30
CA GLY A 413 -6.09 9.07 -27.54
C GLY A 413 -7.04 10.22 -27.19
N GLY A 414 -7.06 10.62 -25.92
CA GLY A 414 -7.94 11.67 -25.41
C GLY A 414 -9.33 11.21 -24.96
N GLU A 415 -9.61 9.91 -25.02
CA GLU A 415 -10.84 9.29 -24.52
C GLU A 415 -10.72 8.90 -23.04
N MET A 416 -11.82 9.03 -22.30
CA MET A 416 -11.88 8.63 -20.88
C MET A 416 -12.12 7.14 -20.80
N ILE A 417 -11.39 6.47 -19.91
CA ILE A 417 -11.53 5.04 -19.67
C ILE A 417 -12.66 4.84 -18.66
N GLU A 418 -13.80 4.35 -19.15
CA GLU A 418 -14.94 3.93 -18.33
C GLU A 418 -14.90 2.41 -18.13
N GLU A 419 -15.93 1.87 -17.49
CA GLU A 419 -16.02 0.45 -17.13
C GLU A 419 -15.99 -0.48 -18.35
N VAL A 420 -16.60 -0.08 -19.47
CA VAL A 420 -16.64 -0.88 -20.70
C VAL A 420 -15.25 -0.99 -21.32
N GLU A 421 -14.53 0.13 -21.42
CA GLU A 421 -13.17 0.15 -21.94
C GLU A 421 -12.19 -0.57 -20.99
N ALA A 422 -12.42 -0.47 -19.68
CA ALA A 422 -11.70 -1.20 -18.66
C ALA A 422 -11.76 -2.73 -18.87
N GLU A 423 -12.94 -3.29 -19.15
CA GLU A 423 -13.08 -4.71 -19.46
C GLU A 423 -12.35 -5.10 -20.75
N VAL A 424 -12.35 -4.22 -21.76
CA VAL A 424 -11.61 -4.44 -23.02
C VAL A 424 -10.11 -4.48 -22.76
N LEU A 425 -9.58 -3.57 -21.92
CA LEU A 425 -8.16 -3.55 -21.55
C LEU A 425 -7.73 -4.82 -20.82
N GLU A 426 -8.57 -5.30 -19.90
CA GLU A 426 -8.30 -6.50 -19.11
C GLU A 426 -8.31 -7.76 -19.99
N ASN A 427 -9.29 -7.87 -20.90
CA ASN A 427 -9.36 -8.98 -21.87
C ASN A 427 -8.19 -8.97 -22.87
N ALA A 428 -7.72 -7.80 -23.27
CA ALA A 428 -6.54 -7.65 -24.12
C ALA A 428 -5.21 -7.95 -23.40
N GLY A 429 -5.21 -7.98 -22.05
CA GLY A 429 -4.04 -8.28 -21.25
C GLY A 429 -2.96 -7.19 -21.30
N ILE A 430 -3.37 -5.92 -21.38
CA ILE A 430 -2.44 -4.78 -21.42
C ILE A 430 -1.79 -4.58 -20.04
N GLN A 431 -0.46 -4.50 -20.03
CA GLN A 431 0.33 -4.39 -18.78
C GLN A 431 0.65 -2.94 -18.38
N ALA A 432 0.69 -2.03 -19.36
CA ALA A 432 1.08 -0.65 -19.15
C ALA A 432 0.28 0.28 -20.07
N LEU A 433 -0.09 1.44 -19.55
CA LEU A 433 -0.85 2.43 -20.29
C LEU A 433 -0.32 3.84 -20.04
N LEU A 434 -0.17 4.63 -21.11
CA LEU A 434 0.17 6.04 -21.02
C LEU A 434 -1.12 6.87 -20.86
N ILE A 435 -1.31 7.44 -19.67
CA ILE A 435 -2.50 8.23 -19.33
C ILE A 435 -2.15 9.71 -19.15
N ARG A 436 -3.11 10.59 -19.37
CA ARG A 436 -2.98 12.00 -18.97
C ARG A 436 -2.98 12.11 -17.45
N SER A 437 -2.16 13.00 -16.93
CA SER A 437 -2.05 13.26 -15.49
C SER A 437 -2.15 14.75 -15.20
N VAL A 438 -2.53 15.04 -13.96
CA VAL A 438 -2.45 16.38 -13.38
C VAL A 438 -1.01 16.91 -13.42
N LEU A 439 0.00 16.04 -13.36
CA LEU A 439 1.41 16.42 -13.37
C LEU A 439 1.89 16.95 -14.73
N THR A 440 1.40 16.36 -15.82
CA THR A 440 1.76 16.75 -17.20
C THR A 440 0.85 17.85 -17.76
N CYS A 441 -0.11 18.34 -16.98
CA CYS A 441 -1.08 19.33 -17.43
C CYS A 441 -0.43 20.71 -17.66
N GLU A 442 -0.54 21.21 -18.89
CA GLU A 442 0.05 22.47 -19.36
C GLU A 442 -0.77 23.73 -19.05
N THR A 443 -1.95 23.57 -18.44
CA THR A 443 -2.76 24.70 -17.95
C THR A 443 -1.98 25.57 -16.97
N GLN A 444 -1.92 26.88 -17.22
CA GLN A 444 -1.13 27.84 -16.44
C GLN A 444 -1.64 28.03 -15.00
N THR A 445 -2.93 28.30 -14.84
CA THR A 445 -3.58 28.47 -13.53
C THR A 445 -4.60 27.36 -13.33
N GLY A 446 -4.33 26.44 -12.40
CA GLY A 446 -5.21 25.29 -12.15
C GLY A 446 -4.86 24.08 -13.04
N VAL A 447 -5.88 23.30 -13.40
CA VAL A 447 -5.75 22.02 -14.12
C VAL A 447 -6.91 21.88 -15.12
N CYS A 448 -6.70 21.17 -16.22
CA CYS A 448 -7.79 20.84 -17.15
C CYS A 448 -8.57 19.58 -16.75
N GLY A 449 -9.84 19.51 -17.14
CA GLY A 449 -10.73 18.39 -16.86
C GLY A 449 -10.20 17.05 -17.37
N LYS A 450 -9.64 16.98 -18.59
CA LYS A 450 -9.11 15.72 -19.15
C LYS A 450 -7.87 15.19 -18.43
N CYS A 451 -7.00 16.03 -17.90
CA CYS A 451 -5.83 15.59 -17.13
C CYS A 451 -6.21 15.02 -15.75
N TYR A 452 -7.33 15.47 -15.17
CA TYR A 452 -7.87 14.93 -13.92
C TYR A 452 -8.79 13.70 -14.16
N GLY A 453 -9.58 13.76 -15.23
CA GLY A 453 -10.55 12.75 -15.65
C GLY A 453 -11.89 12.86 -14.92
N ARG A 454 -12.34 11.75 -14.34
CA ARG A 454 -13.62 11.60 -13.65
C ARG A 454 -13.59 12.16 -12.23
N ASP A 455 -14.67 12.84 -11.83
CA ASP A 455 -15.01 13.11 -10.44
C ASP A 455 -15.50 11.83 -9.77
N LEU A 456 -14.74 11.35 -8.79
CA LEU A 456 -15.01 10.10 -8.10
C LEU A 456 -16.23 10.19 -7.17
N ALA A 457 -16.62 11.38 -6.70
CA ALA A 457 -17.77 11.53 -5.80
C ALA A 457 -19.11 11.43 -6.54
N ARG A 458 -19.14 11.81 -7.83
CA ARG A 458 -20.36 11.87 -8.66
C ARG A 458 -20.36 10.89 -9.82
N GLY A 459 -19.23 10.26 -10.12
CA GLY A 459 -19.11 9.33 -11.23
C GLY A 459 -19.25 9.98 -12.62
N THR A 460 -19.14 11.30 -12.75
CA THR A 460 -19.17 12.02 -14.04
C THR A 460 -17.80 12.62 -14.36
N PRO A 461 -17.55 13.08 -15.61
CA PRO A 461 -16.40 13.93 -15.88
C PRO A 461 -16.35 15.11 -14.90
N VAL A 462 -15.14 15.50 -14.48
CA VAL A 462 -14.99 16.58 -13.49
C VAL A 462 -15.51 17.90 -14.04
N ASN A 463 -16.27 18.62 -13.21
CA ASN A 463 -16.85 19.91 -13.61
C ASN A 463 -15.82 21.04 -13.54
N ALA A 464 -15.98 22.03 -14.41
CA ALA A 464 -15.25 23.28 -14.30
C ALA A 464 -15.58 23.99 -12.97
N GLY A 465 -14.56 24.53 -12.32
CA GLY A 465 -14.64 25.16 -11.00
C GLY A 465 -14.50 24.20 -9.82
N GLU A 466 -14.43 22.87 -10.02
CA GLU A 466 -14.30 21.92 -8.92
C GLU A 466 -12.94 22.09 -8.19
N ALA A 467 -12.98 22.13 -6.85
CA ALA A 467 -11.80 22.39 -6.00
C ALA A 467 -11.00 21.10 -5.74
N ILE A 468 -10.42 20.52 -6.80
CA ILE A 468 -9.73 19.22 -6.75
C ILE A 468 -8.57 19.18 -5.75
N GLY A 469 -7.93 20.31 -5.47
CA GLY A 469 -6.87 20.43 -4.47
C GLY A 469 -7.32 20.13 -3.04
N VAL A 470 -8.46 20.70 -2.64
CA VAL A 470 -9.05 20.47 -1.32
C VAL A 470 -9.56 19.02 -1.21
N ILE A 471 -10.19 18.51 -2.27
CA ILE A 471 -10.67 17.13 -2.35
C ILE A 471 -9.50 16.14 -2.21
N ALA A 472 -8.40 16.38 -2.91
CA ALA A 472 -7.20 15.55 -2.83
C ALA A 472 -6.59 15.54 -1.42
N ALA A 473 -6.44 16.73 -0.82
CA ALA A 473 -5.91 16.86 0.52
C ALA A 473 -6.77 16.14 1.58
N GLN A 474 -8.10 16.23 1.47
CA GLN A 474 -9.03 15.52 2.37
C GLN A 474 -9.01 14.01 2.13
N SER A 475 -8.98 13.58 0.86
CA SER A 475 -8.94 12.17 0.48
C SER A 475 -7.68 11.44 0.95
N ILE A 476 -6.60 12.18 1.22
CA ILE A 476 -5.37 11.67 1.83
C ILE A 476 -5.43 11.81 3.36
N GLY A 477 -5.81 12.98 3.86
CA GLY A 477 -5.72 13.31 5.28
C GLY A 477 -6.76 12.65 6.18
N GLU A 478 -8.00 12.47 5.71
CA GLU A 478 -9.05 11.80 6.48
C GLU A 478 -8.68 10.32 6.75
N PRO A 479 -8.33 9.52 5.72
CA PRO A 479 -7.90 8.15 5.97
C PRO A 479 -6.58 8.08 6.73
N GLY A 480 -5.67 9.05 6.56
CA GLY A 480 -4.44 9.16 7.34
C GLY A 480 -4.69 9.20 8.85
N THR A 481 -5.82 9.80 9.27
CA THR A 481 -6.22 9.84 10.68
C THR A 481 -6.71 8.47 11.13
N GLN A 482 -7.47 7.79 10.27
CA GLN A 482 -7.90 6.41 10.51
C GLN A 482 -6.73 5.42 10.60
N LEU A 483 -5.66 5.62 9.82
CA LEU A 483 -4.43 4.81 9.91
C LEU A 483 -3.86 4.87 11.34
N THR A 484 -3.82 6.06 11.94
CA THR A 484 -3.31 6.22 13.31
C THR A 484 -4.24 5.65 14.40
N MET A 485 -5.51 5.37 14.09
CA MET A 485 -6.46 4.78 15.04
C MET A 485 -6.55 3.25 14.90
N ARG A 486 -6.69 2.73 13.67
CA ARG A 486 -6.91 1.29 13.41
C ARG A 486 -5.69 0.41 13.69
N THR A 487 -4.49 0.84 13.29
CA THR A 487 -3.27 0.04 13.46
C THR A 487 -2.94 -0.20 14.95
N PHE A 488 -3.37 0.71 15.84
CA PHE A 488 -2.96 0.70 17.25
C PHE A 488 -4.00 0.11 18.20
N HIS A 489 -5.27 -0.02 17.77
CA HIS A 489 -6.28 -0.80 18.51
C HIS A 489 -6.03 -2.31 18.44
N ILE A 490 -5.29 -2.77 17.42
CA ILE A 490 -4.76 -4.13 17.32
C ILE A 490 -3.45 -4.28 18.11
N GLY A 491 -2.93 -3.19 18.72
CA GLY A 491 -1.62 -3.04 19.39
C GLY A 491 -1.34 -3.95 20.60
N GLY A 492 -2.13 -5.01 20.79
CA GLY A 492 -1.74 -6.18 21.54
C GLY A 492 -0.94 -7.17 20.71
N THR A 493 -1.43 -7.57 19.53
CA THR A 493 -0.92 -8.74 18.79
C THR A 493 0.05 -8.36 17.67
N ALA A 494 1.25 -8.92 17.67
CA ALA A 494 2.22 -8.77 16.59
C ALA A 494 2.08 -9.91 15.57
N GLN A 495 2.02 -9.57 14.28
CA GLN A 495 2.22 -10.52 13.18
C GLN A 495 3.56 -10.21 12.52
N VAL A 496 4.41 -11.23 12.37
CA VAL A 496 5.69 -11.12 11.67
C VAL A 496 5.46 -11.60 10.25
N ALA A 497 5.34 -10.66 9.31
CA ALA A 497 5.27 -10.97 7.89
C ALA A 497 6.66 -10.75 7.28
N ASN A 498 7.50 -11.79 7.32
CA ASN A 498 8.72 -11.85 6.50
C ASN A 498 8.55 -12.99 5.51
N GLN A 499 8.43 -12.67 4.22
CA GLN A 499 8.47 -13.68 3.16
C GLN A 499 9.91 -14.17 2.99
N SER A 500 10.13 -15.47 3.19
CA SER A 500 11.42 -16.16 3.02
C SER A 500 11.48 -17.00 1.73
N SER A 501 10.44 -16.93 0.90
CA SER A 501 10.34 -17.67 -0.35
C SER A 501 9.58 -16.90 -1.42
N ILE A 502 9.89 -17.21 -2.69
CA ILE A 502 9.14 -16.77 -3.87
C ILE A 502 8.31 -17.95 -4.37
N GLU A 503 7.03 -17.70 -4.68
CA GLU A 503 6.10 -18.67 -5.24
C GLU A 503 5.67 -18.26 -6.66
N ALA A 504 5.33 -19.24 -7.49
CA ALA A 504 4.89 -19.01 -8.86
C ALA A 504 3.49 -18.40 -8.90
N SER A 505 3.36 -17.21 -9.52
CA SER A 505 2.05 -16.55 -9.65
C SER A 505 1.13 -17.16 -10.72
N TYR A 506 1.73 -17.84 -11.70
CA TYR A 506 1.05 -18.36 -12.88
C TYR A 506 1.64 -19.70 -13.30
N ASP A 507 0.82 -20.50 -13.99
CA ASP A 507 1.30 -21.69 -14.68
C ASP A 507 2.20 -21.24 -15.85
N ALA A 508 3.48 -21.60 -15.80
CA ALA A 508 4.49 -21.07 -16.71
C ALA A 508 5.73 -21.97 -16.83
N VAL A 509 6.53 -21.69 -17.85
CA VAL A 509 7.89 -22.22 -17.99
C VAL A 509 8.86 -21.21 -17.42
N VAL A 510 9.77 -21.67 -16.57
CA VAL A 510 10.81 -20.84 -15.95
C VAL A 510 11.91 -20.54 -16.97
N ARG A 511 12.22 -19.26 -17.19
CA ARG A 511 13.41 -18.80 -17.93
C ARG A 511 14.26 -17.94 -17.00
N ILE A 512 15.57 -18.17 -16.99
CA ILE A 512 16.48 -17.44 -16.10
C ILE A 512 17.37 -16.51 -16.93
N GLU A 513 17.28 -15.20 -16.70
CA GLU A 513 18.24 -14.24 -17.24
C GLU A 513 19.44 -14.11 -16.31
N ASN A 514 20.63 -13.97 -16.90
CA ASN A 514 21.92 -13.93 -16.18
C ASN A 514 22.09 -15.13 -15.23
N ARG A 515 21.80 -16.34 -15.75
CA ARG A 515 21.90 -17.60 -14.99
C ARG A 515 23.32 -17.81 -14.48
N ASP A 516 23.48 -17.64 -13.17
CA ASP A 516 24.71 -17.91 -12.44
C ASP A 516 24.37 -18.65 -11.14
N VAL A 517 24.46 -19.98 -11.21
CA VAL A 517 23.99 -20.93 -10.19
C VAL A 517 25.06 -21.98 -9.94
N LEU A 518 25.29 -22.30 -8.68
CA LEU A 518 26.20 -23.36 -8.25
C LEU A 518 25.45 -24.43 -7.47
N THR A 519 26.04 -25.62 -7.40
CA THR A 519 25.56 -26.73 -6.59
C THR A 519 26.43 -26.83 -5.34
N ASP A 520 25.82 -26.67 -4.17
CA ASP A 520 26.44 -26.85 -2.84
C ASP A 520 26.85 -28.31 -2.60
N SER A 521 27.75 -28.55 -1.65
CA SER A 521 28.11 -29.84 -1.04
C SER A 521 26.93 -30.75 -0.66
N THR A 522 25.72 -30.18 -0.48
CA THR A 522 24.48 -30.92 -0.19
C THR A 522 23.57 -31.15 -1.42
N ASP A 523 24.10 -31.02 -2.64
CA ASP A 523 23.38 -31.16 -3.93
C ASP A 523 22.21 -30.17 -4.11
N ARG A 524 22.33 -28.97 -3.52
CA ARG A 524 21.31 -27.91 -3.62
C ARG A 524 21.74 -26.83 -4.62
N LEU A 525 20.81 -26.35 -5.43
CA LEU A 525 21.04 -25.22 -6.34
C LEU A 525 21.01 -23.90 -5.57
N VAL A 526 22.05 -23.08 -5.74
CA VAL A 526 22.23 -21.80 -5.04
C VAL A 526 22.55 -20.71 -6.05
N ALA A 527 21.82 -19.60 -5.97
CA ALA A 527 22.01 -18.44 -6.83
C ALA A 527 23.26 -17.63 -6.44
N MET A 528 24.20 -17.48 -7.37
CA MET A 528 25.43 -16.68 -7.19
C MET A 528 25.37 -15.34 -7.92
N GLY A 529 24.53 -15.24 -8.95
CA GLY A 529 24.33 -13.99 -9.69
C GLY A 529 23.60 -12.93 -8.87
N ARG A 530 24.20 -11.74 -8.72
CA ARG A 530 23.55 -10.56 -8.06
C ARG A 530 22.51 -9.85 -8.93
N ALA A 531 22.54 -10.13 -10.24
CA ALA A 531 21.62 -9.61 -11.25
C ALA A 531 20.82 -10.75 -11.91
N MET A 532 20.68 -11.89 -11.21
CA MET A 532 19.92 -13.03 -11.69
C MET A 532 18.42 -12.73 -11.59
N GLU A 533 17.72 -12.91 -12.71
CA GLU A 533 16.27 -12.70 -12.80
C GLU A 533 15.60 -13.99 -13.26
N LEU A 534 14.50 -14.35 -12.60
CA LEU A 534 13.66 -15.51 -12.93
C LEU A 534 12.38 -14.99 -13.59
N LEU A 535 12.19 -15.35 -14.85
CA LEU A 535 11.05 -15.01 -15.68
C LEU A 535 10.08 -16.20 -15.74
N LEU A 536 8.78 -15.92 -15.59
CA LEU A 536 7.72 -16.88 -15.86
C LEU A 536 7.13 -16.60 -17.24
N ILE A 537 7.26 -17.56 -18.14
CA ILE A 537 6.82 -17.45 -19.53
C ILE A 537 5.61 -18.34 -19.75
N ASP A 538 4.54 -17.78 -20.31
CA ASP A 538 3.33 -18.54 -20.62
C ASP A 538 3.49 -19.44 -21.86
N ALA A 539 2.46 -20.23 -22.16
CA ALA A 539 2.44 -21.11 -23.34
C ALA A 539 2.51 -20.36 -24.69
N TYR A 540 2.36 -19.03 -24.70
CA TYR A 540 2.41 -18.16 -25.88
C TYR A 540 3.73 -17.36 -25.96
N ASP A 541 4.77 -17.75 -25.20
CA ASP A 541 6.09 -17.10 -25.11
C ASP A 541 6.03 -15.64 -24.60
N ARG A 542 5.00 -15.30 -23.80
CA ARG A 542 4.88 -13.98 -23.15
C ARG A 542 5.41 -14.02 -21.73
N GLU A 543 6.17 -12.98 -21.38
CA GLU A 543 6.62 -12.74 -20.00
C GLU A 543 5.42 -12.33 -19.12
N ARG A 544 5.10 -13.17 -18.13
CA ARG A 544 4.00 -12.93 -17.17
C ARG A 544 4.48 -12.37 -15.84
N ALA A 545 5.64 -12.81 -15.38
CA ALA A 545 6.23 -12.33 -14.13
C ALA A 545 7.74 -12.36 -14.20
N ARG A 546 8.37 -11.44 -13.46
CA ARG A 546 9.82 -11.29 -13.35
C ARG A 546 10.17 -11.15 -11.87
N TYR A 547 10.99 -12.05 -11.36
CA TYR A 547 11.47 -12.04 -9.98
C TYR A 547 12.97 -11.87 -9.95
N ARG A 548 13.44 -10.91 -9.15
CA ARG A 548 14.85 -10.77 -8.88
C ARG A 548 15.25 -11.72 -7.75
N ILE A 549 16.21 -12.60 -8.00
CA ILE A 549 16.64 -13.59 -7.02
C ILE A 549 17.76 -13.01 -6.14
N PRO A 550 17.63 -13.05 -4.79
CA PRO A 550 18.70 -12.64 -3.89
C PRO A 550 19.94 -13.53 -3.99
N TYR A 551 21.13 -12.94 -3.84
CA TYR A 551 22.39 -13.68 -3.73
C TYR A 551 22.35 -14.69 -2.57
N GLY A 552 22.72 -15.94 -2.85
CA GLY A 552 22.72 -17.03 -1.87
C GLY A 552 21.35 -17.65 -1.60
N ALA A 553 20.31 -17.25 -2.36
CA ALA A 553 19.02 -17.93 -2.31
C ALA A 553 19.13 -19.34 -2.88
N ARG A 554 18.44 -20.28 -2.24
CA ARG A 554 18.30 -21.65 -2.72
C ARG A 554 17.21 -21.70 -3.77
N LEU A 555 17.55 -22.20 -4.95
CA LEU A 555 16.62 -22.41 -6.05
C LEU A 555 16.01 -23.80 -5.96
N LEU A 556 14.69 -23.88 -6.10
CA LEU A 556 13.93 -25.12 -6.13
C LEU A 556 13.58 -25.55 -7.56
N VAL A 557 13.72 -24.63 -8.51
CA VAL A 557 13.46 -24.81 -9.94
C VAL A 557 14.67 -24.32 -10.75
N ASP A 558 14.86 -24.87 -11.95
CA ASP A 558 15.90 -24.47 -12.90
C ASP A 558 15.31 -24.06 -14.25
N GLU A 559 16.17 -23.60 -15.16
CA GLU A 559 15.78 -23.13 -16.48
C GLU A 559 15.07 -24.23 -17.31
N GLY A 560 13.86 -23.92 -17.78
CA GLY A 560 13.03 -24.83 -18.57
C GLY A 560 12.01 -25.64 -17.77
N ASP A 561 12.01 -25.54 -16.44
CA ASP A 561 11.03 -26.23 -15.60
C ASP A 561 9.62 -25.67 -15.77
N GLN A 562 8.63 -26.56 -15.77
CA GLN A 562 7.22 -26.19 -15.73
C GLN A 562 6.77 -26.06 -14.28
N VAL A 563 6.23 -24.90 -13.94
CA VAL A 563 5.72 -24.60 -12.60
C VAL A 563 4.23 -24.33 -12.67
N ALA A 564 3.50 -24.85 -11.70
CA ALA A 564 2.10 -24.51 -11.49
C ALA A 564 2.01 -23.31 -10.53
N LYS A 565 0.89 -22.58 -10.61
CA LYS A 565 0.58 -21.51 -9.66
C LYS A 565 0.64 -22.03 -8.22
N GLY A 566 1.47 -21.40 -7.39
CA GLY A 566 1.71 -21.74 -5.98
C GLY A 566 2.97 -22.58 -5.73
N ASP A 567 3.66 -23.05 -6.77
CA ASP A 567 4.92 -23.78 -6.57
C ASP A 567 6.02 -22.84 -6.08
N LYS A 568 6.80 -23.29 -5.09
CA LYS A 568 7.94 -22.53 -4.56
C LYS A 568 9.09 -22.51 -5.56
N LEU A 569 9.53 -21.32 -5.95
CA LEU A 569 10.60 -21.08 -6.91
C LEU A 569 11.97 -20.96 -6.22
N ALA A 570 12.04 -20.20 -5.12
CA ALA A 570 13.28 -19.96 -4.38
C ALA A 570 13.02 -19.75 -2.88
N GLU A 571 13.98 -20.08 -2.03
CA GLU A 571 13.93 -19.88 -0.57
C GLU A 571 15.26 -19.33 -0.01
N TRP A 572 15.20 -18.51 1.05
CA TRP A 572 16.40 -17.97 1.72
C TRP A 572 16.14 -17.66 3.20
N ASP A 573 17.21 -17.43 3.95
CA ASP A 573 17.15 -16.94 5.33
C ASP A 573 16.92 -15.41 5.33
N PRO A 574 15.80 -14.90 5.88
CA PRO A 574 15.54 -13.45 5.91
C PRO A 574 16.40 -12.69 6.92
N TYR A 575 17.08 -13.37 7.84
CA TYR A 575 17.83 -12.77 8.94
C TYR A 575 19.32 -12.72 8.70
N THR A 576 19.84 -13.51 7.75
CA THR A 576 21.27 -13.55 7.46
C THR A 576 21.52 -13.48 5.96
N ARG A 577 22.55 -12.73 5.56
CA ARG A 577 23.07 -12.75 4.20
C ARG A 577 24.34 -13.60 4.17
N PRO A 578 24.34 -14.72 3.45
CA PRO A 578 25.53 -15.55 3.37
C PRO A 578 26.58 -14.93 2.44
N ILE A 579 27.86 -15.07 2.80
CA ILE A 579 29.02 -14.88 1.92
C ILE A 579 29.46 -16.27 1.53
N MET A 580 29.40 -16.58 0.23
CA MET A 580 29.63 -17.94 -0.28
C MET A 580 30.84 -17.99 -1.20
N THR A 581 31.40 -19.19 -1.37
CA THR A 581 32.51 -19.43 -2.29
C THR A 581 32.03 -19.93 -3.67
N GLU A 582 32.67 -19.47 -4.74
CA GLU A 582 32.43 -19.94 -6.12
C GLU A 582 33.27 -21.16 -6.52
N ARG A 583 34.29 -21.53 -5.71
CA ARG A 583 35.26 -22.58 -6.03
C ARG A 583 35.58 -23.43 -4.81
N ASP A 584 35.98 -24.66 -5.08
CA ASP A 584 36.54 -25.55 -4.06
C ASP A 584 37.95 -25.08 -3.68
N GLY A 585 38.29 -25.12 -2.40
CA GLY A 585 39.63 -24.74 -1.96
C GLY A 585 39.84 -24.81 -0.46
N LEU A 586 41.07 -24.52 -0.05
CA LEU A 586 41.42 -24.34 1.35
C LEU A 586 41.24 -22.87 1.75
N VAL A 587 40.45 -22.63 2.79
CA VAL A 587 40.24 -21.30 3.36
C VAL A 587 41.55 -20.75 3.89
N ASN A 588 41.91 -19.53 3.50
CA ASN A 588 43.03 -18.81 4.06
C ASN A 588 42.63 -17.40 4.50
N TYR A 589 42.77 -17.15 5.80
CA TYR A 589 42.54 -15.84 6.42
C TYR A 589 43.62 -14.84 5.99
N ARG A 590 43.17 -13.71 5.48
CA ARG A 590 44.02 -12.58 5.07
C ARG A 590 43.51 -11.31 5.73
N ASP A 591 44.41 -10.61 6.41
CA ASP A 591 44.11 -9.37 7.13
C ASP A 591 43.03 -9.54 8.22
N LEU A 592 42.86 -10.78 8.72
CA LEU A 592 42.06 -11.19 9.88
C LEU A 592 43.02 -11.45 11.04
N VAL A 593 43.19 -10.46 11.92
CA VAL A 593 44.06 -10.50 13.09
C VAL A 593 43.21 -10.38 14.35
N GLU A 594 43.34 -11.37 15.22
CA GLU A 594 42.70 -11.42 16.53
C GLU A 594 42.95 -10.13 17.34
N GLY A 595 41.88 -9.59 17.91
CA GLY A 595 41.88 -8.36 18.72
C GLY A 595 41.92 -7.05 17.92
N THR A 596 42.22 -7.09 16.62
CA THR A 596 42.30 -5.89 15.76
C THR A 596 41.18 -5.84 14.72
N THR A 597 41.03 -6.90 13.92
CA THR A 597 40.01 -6.97 12.85
C THR A 597 39.02 -8.13 13.05
N MET A 598 39.30 -9.03 13.98
CA MET A 598 38.36 -10.05 14.45
C MET A 598 38.40 -10.12 15.97
N ARG A 599 37.24 -10.29 16.59
CA ARG A 599 37.09 -10.49 18.02
C ARG A 599 36.36 -11.80 18.25
N GLU A 600 36.85 -12.57 19.21
CA GLU A 600 36.13 -13.70 19.75
C GLU A 600 35.00 -13.14 20.64
N GLU A 601 33.76 -13.34 20.22
CA GLU A 601 32.60 -13.10 21.08
C GLU A 601 32.21 -14.42 21.72
N THR A 602 32.22 -14.44 23.04
CA THR A 602 31.69 -15.55 23.82
C THR A 602 30.29 -15.18 24.25
N ASP A 603 29.31 -16.00 23.90
CA ASP A 603 27.96 -15.83 24.43
C ASP A 603 27.97 -16.14 25.94
N GLU A 604 27.57 -15.17 26.76
CA GLU A 604 27.65 -15.24 28.23
C GLU A 604 26.84 -16.39 28.83
N ALA A 605 25.84 -16.93 28.12
CA ALA A 605 25.00 -18.02 28.63
C ALA A 605 25.49 -19.42 28.22
N THR A 606 26.06 -19.57 27.03
CA THR A 606 26.41 -20.88 26.44
C THR A 606 27.91 -21.18 26.58
N GLY A 607 28.74 -20.14 26.73
CA GLY A 607 30.18 -20.27 26.80
C GLY A 607 30.85 -20.64 25.47
N ILE A 608 30.08 -20.69 24.37
CA ILE A 608 30.59 -20.97 23.04
C ILE A 608 31.03 -19.67 22.40
N SER A 609 32.23 -19.72 21.82
CA SER A 609 32.85 -18.59 21.16
C SER A 609 32.75 -18.70 19.65
N TYR A 610 32.46 -17.56 19.02
CA TYR A 610 32.49 -17.40 17.58
C TYR A 610 33.27 -16.14 17.20
N TRP A 611 33.79 -16.13 15.98
CA TRP A 611 34.58 -15.03 15.47
C TRP A 611 33.70 -14.00 14.77
N VAL A 612 33.72 -12.77 15.26
CA VAL A 612 33.04 -11.62 14.65
C VAL A 612 34.09 -10.67 14.07
N VAL A 613 33.86 -10.23 12.84
CA VAL A 613 34.72 -9.22 12.19
C VAL A 613 34.42 -7.85 12.78
N VAL A 614 35.46 -7.12 13.22
CA VAL A 614 35.31 -5.81 13.86
C VAL A 614 35.91 -4.72 12.98
N ASP A 615 35.23 -3.57 12.90
CA ASP A 615 35.75 -2.38 12.20
C ASP A 615 36.96 -1.80 12.95
N HIS A 616 38.13 -1.81 12.31
CA HIS A 616 39.40 -1.36 12.89
C HIS A 616 39.50 0.19 12.91
N ARG A 617 38.73 0.86 13.77
CA ARG A 617 38.81 2.33 13.96
C ARG A 617 39.94 2.74 14.90
N GLY A 618 41.18 2.50 14.50
CA GLY A 618 42.39 2.87 15.27
C GLY A 618 43.03 4.20 14.80
N PRO A 619 43.56 5.05 15.72
CA PRO A 619 44.24 6.31 15.37
C PRO A 619 45.73 6.15 15.02
N LYS A 620 46.24 4.92 14.88
CA LYS A 620 47.66 4.65 14.58
C LYS A 620 47.81 4.01 13.19
N LYS A 621 48.97 4.26 12.59
CA LYS A 621 49.49 3.94 11.25
C LYS A 621 49.46 2.45 10.82
N GLU A 622 48.50 1.64 11.25
CA GLU A 622 48.15 0.35 10.63
C GLU A 622 47.01 0.59 9.62
N THR A 623 47.34 1.39 8.61
CA THR A 623 46.44 1.77 7.54
C THR A 623 46.45 0.67 6.47
N GLU A 624 45.28 0.07 6.20
CA GLU A 624 44.93 -0.86 5.11
C GLU A 624 44.76 -2.37 5.44
N LEU A 625 44.44 -2.76 6.68
CA LEU A 625 43.93 -4.13 6.88
C LEU A 625 42.51 -4.25 6.29
N ARG A 626 42.33 -5.12 5.30
CA ARG A 626 41.03 -5.41 4.66
C ARG A 626 40.67 -6.87 4.92
N PRO A 627 39.93 -7.17 6.01
CA PRO A 627 39.62 -8.55 6.38
C PRO A 627 38.95 -9.26 5.21
N ARG A 628 39.54 -10.38 4.80
CA ARG A 628 39.10 -11.16 3.65
C ARG A 628 39.47 -12.63 3.80
N ILE A 629 38.67 -13.48 3.17
CA ILE A 629 38.97 -14.90 2.99
C ILE A 629 39.47 -15.10 1.57
N THR A 630 40.60 -15.77 1.43
CA THR A 630 41.14 -16.20 0.13
C THR A 630 41.13 -17.71 0.04
N LEU A 631 40.88 -18.25 -1.15
CA LEU A 631 40.97 -19.70 -1.36
C LEU A 631 42.32 -20.07 -1.94
N ARG A 632 42.89 -21.18 -1.44
CA ARG A 632 44.13 -21.75 -1.94
C ARG A 632 43.93 -23.16 -2.46
N ASP A 633 44.73 -23.50 -3.46
CA ASP A 633 44.84 -24.88 -3.95
C ASP A 633 45.66 -25.75 -2.98
N LYS A 634 45.74 -27.06 -3.26
CA LYS A 634 46.54 -28.02 -2.45
C LYS A 634 48.06 -27.74 -2.49
N LYS A 635 48.53 -26.80 -3.33
CA LYS A 635 49.93 -26.37 -3.44
C LYS A 635 50.18 -25.00 -2.78
N GLY A 636 49.14 -24.36 -2.24
CA GLY A 636 49.21 -23.10 -1.52
C GLY A 636 49.13 -21.84 -2.41
N GLU A 637 48.82 -21.99 -3.70
CA GLU A 637 48.60 -20.88 -4.65
C GLU A 637 47.14 -20.42 -4.59
N VAL A 638 46.90 -19.12 -4.83
CA VAL A 638 45.56 -18.52 -4.80
C VAL A 638 44.76 -18.98 -6.01
N ILE A 639 43.53 -19.48 -5.78
CA ILE A 639 42.64 -19.91 -6.85
C ILE A 639 42.14 -18.69 -7.61
N MET A 640 42.13 -18.75 -8.94
CA MET A 640 41.58 -17.70 -9.80
C MET A 640 40.12 -17.99 -10.15
N LEU A 641 39.30 -16.95 -10.15
CA LEU A 641 37.91 -16.94 -10.58
C LEU A 641 37.82 -16.91 -12.13
N PRO A 642 36.65 -17.21 -12.73
CA PRO A 642 36.46 -17.21 -14.18
C PRO A 642 36.75 -15.86 -14.88
N ASN A 643 36.80 -14.77 -14.13
CA ASN A 643 37.08 -13.40 -14.58
C ASN A 643 38.56 -13.00 -14.41
N ASP A 644 39.48 -13.98 -14.27
CA ASP A 644 40.92 -13.77 -14.01
C ASP A 644 41.25 -12.99 -12.72
N MET A 645 40.29 -12.83 -11.81
CA MET A 645 40.52 -12.24 -10.49
C MET A 645 40.84 -13.32 -9.46
N GLU A 646 41.61 -12.98 -8.42
CA GLU A 646 41.83 -13.86 -7.27
C GLU A 646 40.50 -14.19 -6.56
N ALA A 647 40.30 -15.44 -6.15
CA ALA A 647 39.18 -15.87 -5.32
C ALA A 647 39.30 -15.30 -3.90
N ARG A 648 38.92 -14.03 -3.75
CA ARG A 648 39.00 -13.24 -2.52
C ARG A 648 37.65 -12.66 -2.15
N TYR A 649 37.19 -12.97 -0.95
CA TYR A 649 35.90 -12.55 -0.41
C TYR A 649 36.14 -11.57 0.73
N PHE A 650 35.76 -10.31 0.54
CA PHE A 650 35.88 -9.30 1.59
C PHE A 650 34.81 -9.51 2.66
N LEU A 651 35.20 -9.36 3.92
CA LEU A 651 34.30 -9.49 5.05
C LEU A 651 33.97 -8.10 5.60
N PRO A 652 32.70 -7.70 5.62
CA PRO A 652 32.31 -6.46 6.28
C PRO A 652 32.40 -6.59 7.80
N PRO A 653 32.44 -5.47 8.54
CA PRO A 653 32.22 -5.46 9.98
C PRO A 653 30.91 -6.16 10.34
N ASP A 654 30.87 -6.77 11.52
CA ASP A 654 29.75 -7.55 12.07
C ASP A 654 29.46 -8.87 11.34
N ALA A 655 30.26 -9.25 10.35
CA ALA A 655 30.19 -10.58 9.76
C ALA A 655 30.65 -11.65 10.75
N ILE A 656 29.86 -12.71 10.89
CA ILE A 656 30.15 -13.88 11.72
C ILE A 656 30.83 -14.92 10.83
N LEU A 657 32.04 -15.34 11.17
CA LEU A 657 32.77 -16.37 10.43
C LEU A 657 32.14 -17.75 10.67
N SER A 658 31.88 -18.48 9.59
CA SER A 658 31.26 -19.82 9.64
C SER A 658 32.25 -20.96 9.42
N VAL A 659 33.46 -20.64 8.95
CA VAL A 659 34.53 -21.61 8.64
C VAL A 659 35.81 -21.18 9.34
N ASP A 660 36.67 -22.12 9.71
CA ASP A 660 37.99 -21.85 10.32
C ASP A 660 39.10 -21.76 9.26
N ASP A 661 40.22 -21.11 9.61
CA ASP A 661 41.41 -21.04 8.74
C ASP A 661 41.97 -22.44 8.45
N GLY A 662 42.21 -22.74 7.17
CA GLY A 662 42.71 -24.04 6.70
C GLY A 662 41.64 -25.11 6.48
N SER A 663 40.35 -24.82 6.66
CA SER A 663 39.24 -25.73 6.32
C SER A 663 39.10 -25.92 4.80
N GLU A 664 38.68 -27.12 4.38
CA GLU A 664 38.34 -27.42 2.97
C GLU A 664 36.87 -27.05 2.74
N VAL A 665 36.61 -26.18 1.77
CA VAL A 665 35.27 -25.71 1.38
C VAL A 665 34.99 -26.09 -0.07
N HIS A 666 33.73 -26.39 -0.36
CA HIS A 666 33.23 -26.67 -1.72
C HIS A 666 32.53 -25.43 -2.30
N ALA A 667 32.46 -25.34 -3.61
CA ALA A 667 31.67 -24.32 -4.31
C ALA A 667 30.22 -24.32 -3.78
N GLY A 668 29.70 -23.14 -3.44
CA GLY A 668 28.38 -22.95 -2.81
C GLY A 668 28.39 -22.91 -1.27
N ASP A 669 29.48 -23.31 -0.61
CA ASP A 669 29.55 -23.28 0.86
C ASP A 669 29.58 -21.85 1.42
N VAL A 670 29.00 -21.67 2.61
CA VAL A 670 28.95 -20.38 3.32
C VAL A 670 30.23 -20.16 4.13
N LEU A 671 31.00 -19.13 3.77
CA LEU A 671 32.22 -18.70 4.45
C LEU A 671 31.92 -17.84 5.69
N ALA A 672 30.94 -16.95 5.59
CA ALA A 672 30.53 -16.07 6.68
C ALA A 672 29.07 -15.65 6.52
N ARG A 673 28.44 -15.23 7.62
CA ARG A 673 27.07 -14.73 7.64
C ARG A 673 27.04 -13.30 8.14
N ILE A 674 26.32 -12.44 7.42
CA ILE A 674 26.07 -11.08 7.85
C ILE A 674 24.68 -11.05 8.48
N PRO A 675 24.55 -10.83 9.80
CA PRO A 675 23.25 -10.65 10.42
C PRO A 675 22.60 -9.38 9.87
N MET A 676 21.40 -9.51 9.33
CA MET A 676 20.64 -8.38 8.83
C MET A 676 19.79 -7.80 9.96
N ALA A 677 19.83 -6.47 10.12
CA ALA A 677 18.95 -5.74 11.02
C ALA A 677 17.47 -5.74 10.56
N SER A 678 17.16 -6.40 9.44
CA SER A 678 15.82 -6.62 8.86
C SER A 678 14.87 -7.39 9.78
N ALA A 679 15.39 -8.04 10.83
CA ALA A 679 14.57 -8.63 11.90
C ALA A 679 13.75 -7.59 12.69
N ARG A 680 14.12 -6.30 12.62
CA ARG A 680 13.17 -5.25 13.00
C ARG A 680 12.09 -5.25 11.94
N THR A 681 10.91 -5.72 12.35
CA THR A 681 9.67 -5.68 11.59
C THR A 681 9.72 -4.50 10.65
N ARG A 682 9.68 -4.76 9.33
CA ARG A 682 9.57 -3.72 8.31
C ARG A 682 8.45 -2.82 8.80
N ASP A 683 8.82 -1.65 9.31
CA ASP A 683 8.06 -1.07 10.40
C ASP A 683 6.71 -0.61 9.84
N ILE A 684 5.68 -1.43 10.00
CA ILE A 684 4.29 -1.09 9.74
C ILE A 684 3.96 0.22 10.50
N THR A 685 4.72 0.56 11.55
CA THR A 685 4.59 1.81 12.31
C THR A 685 5.27 3.04 11.71
N GLY A 686 5.97 2.91 10.57
CA GLY A 686 6.36 4.06 9.75
C GLY A 686 5.14 4.93 9.41
N GLY A 687 3.99 4.29 9.20
CA GLY A 687 2.64 4.87 9.21
C GLY A 687 2.56 6.28 8.62
N LEU A 688 1.81 7.14 9.31
CA LEU A 688 1.69 8.55 8.95
C LEU A 688 3.04 9.32 8.98
N PRO A 689 3.98 9.10 9.92
CA PRO A 689 5.28 9.78 9.90
C PRO A 689 6.07 9.63 8.60
N ARG A 690 6.03 8.45 7.97
CA ARG A 690 6.68 8.19 6.68
C ARG A 690 6.01 8.99 5.56
N VAL A 691 4.68 8.98 5.51
CA VAL A 691 3.91 9.79 4.55
C VAL A 691 4.23 11.29 4.72
N ALA A 692 4.32 11.77 5.97
CA ALA A 692 4.72 13.13 6.25
C ALA A 692 6.17 13.44 5.84
N GLU A 693 7.11 12.49 6.01
CA GLU A 693 8.49 12.64 5.55
C GLU A 693 8.57 12.82 4.02
N LEU A 694 7.81 12.02 3.28
CA LEU A 694 7.73 12.04 1.82
C LEU A 694 7.13 13.36 1.32
N PHE A 695 6.02 13.83 1.88
CA PHE A 695 5.43 15.13 1.52
C PHE A 695 6.27 16.33 1.97
N GLU A 696 7.08 16.20 3.01
CA GLU A 696 8.05 17.23 3.39
C GLU A 696 9.34 17.17 2.55
N ALA A 697 9.43 16.24 1.58
CA ALA A 697 10.59 16.02 0.72
C ALA A 697 11.90 15.97 1.52
N ARG A 698 11.89 15.36 2.70
CA ARG A 698 13.08 15.30 3.56
C ARG A 698 14.08 14.30 2.99
N ARG A 699 15.36 14.66 3.04
CA ARG A 699 16.43 13.69 2.75
C ARG A 699 16.52 12.69 3.90
N PRO A 700 16.39 11.38 3.65
CA PRO A 700 16.65 10.38 4.66
C PRO A 700 18.07 10.52 5.22
N LYS A 701 18.25 10.28 6.52
CA LYS A 701 19.57 10.33 7.16
C LYS A 701 20.55 9.35 6.50
N ASP A 702 20.04 8.17 6.18
CA ASP A 702 20.74 7.07 5.53
C ASP A 702 20.11 6.84 4.14
N HIS A 703 20.25 7.82 3.25
CA HIS A 703 19.70 7.71 1.89
C HIS A 703 20.57 6.83 1.00
N ALA A 704 19.90 6.13 0.08
CA ALA A 704 20.55 5.48 -1.03
C ALA A 704 21.20 6.50 -1.97
N ILE A 705 22.27 6.06 -2.63
CA ILE A 705 22.93 6.83 -3.68
C ILE A 705 22.61 6.14 -5.00
N ILE A 706 22.06 6.91 -5.95
CA ILE A 706 21.74 6.44 -7.30
C ILE A 706 22.80 6.93 -8.30
N ALA A 707 23.07 6.13 -9.32
CA ALA A 707 23.97 6.50 -10.41
C ALA A 707 23.36 7.62 -11.28
N GLU A 708 24.13 8.65 -11.60
CA GLU A 708 23.71 9.80 -12.42
C GLU A 708 23.92 9.53 -13.93
N SER A 709 24.81 8.59 -14.26
CA SER A 709 25.23 8.22 -15.61
C SER A 709 25.38 6.71 -15.73
N ASP A 710 25.30 6.20 -16.96
CA ASP A 710 25.58 4.80 -17.27
C ASP A 710 27.10 4.57 -17.30
N GLY A 711 27.57 3.41 -16.83
CA GLY A 711 29.00 3.10 -16.95
C GLY A 711 29.52 2.03 -16.02
N TYR A 712 30.82 1.76 -16.12
CA TYR A 712 31.51 0.79 -15.29
C TYR A 712 31.97 1.42 -13.97
N VAL A 713 31.76 0.69 -12.89
CA VAL A 713 32.12 1.09 -11.53
C VAL A 713 33.62 0.84 -11.27
N GLU A 714 34.36 1.90 -10.95
CA GLU A 714 35.75 1.86 -10.50
C GLU A 714 35.88 2.39 -9.07
N PHE A 715 36.71 1.76 -8.25
CA PHE A 715 36.99 2.28 -6.90
C PHE A 715 38.20 3.20 -6.92
N GLY A 716 37.95 4.50 -6.78
CA GLY A 716 38.99 5.51 -6.72
C GLY A 716 39.74 5.50 -5.38
N ARG A 717 40.79 6.32 -5.29
CA ARG A 717 41.53 6.51 -4.03
C ARG A 717 40.62 7.11 -2.96
N ASP A 718 40.55 6.43 -1.82
CA ASP A 718 39.78 6.88 -0.65
C ASP A 718 40.12 8.32 -0.24
N TYR A 719 39.09 9.09 0.10
CA TYR A 719 39.24 10.45 0.59
C TYR A 719 38.81 10.55 2.06
N LYS A 720 39.79 10.67 2.96
CA LYS A 720 39.58 10.71 4.41
C LYS A 720 38.75 9.50 4.89
N THR A 721 37.57 9.75 5.46
CA THR A 721 36.63 8.75 5.99
C THR A 721 35.58 8.31 4.95
N LYS A 722 35.72 8.71 3.69
CA LYS A 722 34.81 8.33 2.59
C LYS A 722 35.55 7.50 1.53
N ARG A 723 34.89 6.47 1.02
CA ARG A 723 35.28 5.71 -0.18
C ARG A 723 34.83 6.49 -1.41
N ARG A 724 35.68 6.52 -2.43
CA ARG A 724 35.39 7.17 -3.71
C ARG A 724 35.00 6.11 -4.73
N ILE A 725 33.80 6.22 -5.28
CA ILE A 725 33.32 5.38 -6.38
C ILE A 725 33.29 6.27 -7.62
N VAL A 726 33.87 5.81 -8.71
CA VAL A 726 33.93 6.51 -9.99
C VAL A 726 33.15 5.68 -11.00
N VAL A 727 32.16 6.27 -11.66
CA VAL A 727 31.45 5.62 -12.75
C VAL A 727 32.01 6.18 -14.05
N ARG A 728 32.61 5.31 -14.86
CA ARG A 728 33.16 5.66 -16.18
C ARG A 728 32.23 5.20 -17.29
N HIS A 729 31.86 6.15 -18.15
CA HIS A 729 31.13 5.84 -19.38
C HIS A 729 32.01 5.07 -20.38
N GLU A 730 31.39 4.30 -21.27
CA GLU A 730 32.07 3.66 -22.41
C GLU A 730 32.62 4.68 -23.42
N ASP A 731 31.99 5.86 -23.53
CA ASP A 731 32.40 6.92 -24.46
C ASP A 731 33.51 7.80 -23.86
N GLU A 732 34.69 7.83 -24.51
CA GLU A 732 35.89 8.57 -24.06
C GLU A 732 35.73 10.11 -23.95
N GLY A 733 34.57 10.66 -24.36
CA GLY A 733 34.27 12.09 -24.32
C GLY A 733 33.46 12.58 -23.11
N VAL A 734 32.92 11.68 -22.29
CA VAL A 734 32.07 12.02 -21.13
C VAL A 734 32.91 12.00 -19.85
N GLU A 735 32.86 13.07 -19.06
CA GLU A 735 33.60 13.14 -17.79
C GLU A 735 33.09 12.08 -16.80
N PRO A 736 34.00 11.37 -16.10
CA PRO A 736 33.62 10.34 -15.14
C PRO A 736 32.90 10.96 -13.94
N THR A 737 31.83 10.31 -13.48
CA THR A 737 31.04 10.79 -12.35
C THR A 737 31.54 10.19 -11.04
N GLU A 738 31.65 11.01 -9.99
CA GLU A 738 32.29 10.58 -8.73
C GLU A 738 31.36 10.67 -7.53
N TYR A 739 31.32 9.60 -6.74
CA TYR A 739 30.50 9.46 -5.54
C TYR A 739 31.38 9.27 -4.31
N LEU A 740 31.01 9.91 -3.20
CA LEU A 740 31.73 9.81 -1.93
C LEU A 740 30.86 9.13 -0.87
N VAL A 741 31.11 7.83 -0.65
CA VAL A 741 30.36 6.99 0.27
C VAL A 741 31.07 6.90 1.64
N PRO A 742 30.40 7.08 2.79
CA PRO A 742 31.03 6.89 4.10
C PRO A 742 31.63 5.49 4.28
N LYS A 743 32.85 5.39 4.83
CA LYS A 743 33.48 4.11 5.18
C LYS A 743 32.64 3.39 6.24
N GLY A 744 32.48 2.07 6.09
CA GLY A 744 31.68 1.20 6.97
C GLY A 744 30.25 0.96 6.50
N ARG A 745 29.79 1.62 5.42
CA ARG A 745 28.53 1.26 4.75
C ARG A 745 28.76 0.11 3.77
N HIS A 746 27.79 -0.81 3.73
CA HIS A 746 27.74 -1.88 2.74
C HIS A 746 27.46 -1.27 1.35
N ILE A 747 28.25 -1.65 0.35
CA ILE A 747 28.12 -1.20 -1.04
C ILE A 747 27.65 -2.41 -1.84
N THR A 748 26.62 -2.21 -2.64
CA THR A 748 25.94 -3.30 -3.36
C THR A 748 26.73 -3.73 -4.60
N VAL A 749 27.44 -2.78 -5.21
CA VAL A 749 28.22 -2.93 -6.43
C VAL A 749 29.69 -3.30 -6.20
N GLN A 750 30.28 -4.02 -7.14
CA GLN A 750 31.69 -4.39 -7.19
C GLN A 750 32.45 -3.63 -8.29
N GLU A 751 33.77 -3.77 -8.30
CA GLU A 751 34.63 -3.15 -9.30
C GLU A 751 34.46 -3.87 -10.64
N GLY A 752 34.20 -3.12 -11.71
CA GLY A 752 33.92 -3.67 -13.04
C GLY A 752 32.44 -3.96 -13.32
N ASP A 753 31.54 -3.76 -12.35
CA ASP A 753 30.09 -3.86 -12.60
C ASP A 753 29.64 -2.73 -13.55
N PHE A 754 28.85 -3.06 -14.56
CA PHE A 754 28.15 -2.07 -15.38
C PHE A 754 26.88 -1.65 -14.66
N ILE A 755 26.72 -0.34 -14.44
CA ILE A 755 25.56 0.23 -13.77
C ILE A 755 24.81 1.16 -14.72
N ARG A 756 23.48 1.11 -14.65
CA ARG A 756 22.62 2.02 -15.41
C ARG A 756 22.27 3.27 -14.62
N LYS A 757 21.98 4.35 -15.32
CA LYS A 757 21.48 5.60 -14.76
C LYS A 757 20.23 5.35 -13.93
N GLY A 758 20.28 5.77 -12.67
CA GLY A 758 19.22 5.59 -11.69
C GLY A 758 19.27 4.30 -10.88
N GLU A 759 20.20 3.38 -11.16
CA GLU A 759 20.41 2.21 -10.32
C GLU A 759 21.14 2.54 -9.01
N TYR A 760 20.94 1.68 -8.01
CA TYR A 760 21.41 1.88 -6.64
C TYR A 760 22.88 1.46 -6.48
N LEU A 761 23.72 2.41 -6.12
CA LEU A 761 25.11 2.14 -5.68
C LEU A 761 25.17 1.67 -4.23
N LEU A 762 24.22 2.14 -3.41
CA LEU A 762 24.13 1.85 -1.99
C LEU A 762 22.67 1.58 -1.60
N ASP A 763 22.45 0.49 -0.88
CA ASP A 763 21.14 0.10 -0.38
C ASP A 763 20.58 1.13 0.61
N GLY A 764 19.30 1.45 0.46
CA GLY A 764 18.59 2.40 1.32
C GLY A 764 17.42 3.07 0.60
N ASN A 765 16.73 3.97 1.30
CA ASN A 765 15.65 4.74 0.68
C ASN A 765 16.25 5.88 -0.14
N PRO A 766 15.94 6.01 -1.44
CA PRO A 766 16.48 7.07 -2.27
C PRO A 766 15.94 8.43 -1.81
N ALA A 767 16.76 9.47 -1.94
CA ALA A 767 16.30 10.82 -1.68
C ALA A 767 15.46 11.31 -2.88
N PRO A 768 14.24 11.84 -2.66
CA PRO A 768 13.39 12.36 -3.74
C PRO A 768 14.09 13.41 -4.63
N HIS A 769 14.92 14.25 -4.03
CA HIS A 769 15.71 15.26 -4.74
C HIS A 769 16.69 14.67 -5.76
N ASP A 770 17.29 13.53 -5.42
CA ASP A 770 18.28 12.90 -6.28
C ASP A 770 17.56 12.19 -7.45
N ILE A 771 16.39 11.58 -7.19
CA ILE A 771 15.51 11.02 -8.24
C ILE A 771 15.12 12.11 -9.26
N LEU A 772 14.67 13.27 -8.78
CA LEU A 772 14.30 14.38 -9.67
C LEU A 772 15.44 14.80 -10.59
N LYS A 773 16.64 14.93 -10.03
CA LYS A 773 17.83 15.38 -10.76
C LYS A 773 18.27 14.35 -11.80
N VAL A 774 18.20 13.07 -11.46
CA VAL A 774 18.72 11.98 -12.31
C VAL A 774 17.67 11.50 -13.30
N GLN A 775 16.51 11.08 -12.81
CA GLN A 775 15.47 10.39 -13.59
C GLN A 775 14.34 11.31 -14.06
N GLY A 776 14.27 12.54 -13.55
CA GLY A 776 13.27 13.53 -13.95
C GLY A 776 11.96 13.47 -13.17
N ILE A 777 10.98 14.26 -13.63
CA ILE A 777 9.71 14.49 -12.92
C ILE A 777 8.82 13.24 -12.91
N GLU A 778 8.74 12.52 -14.03
CA GLU A 778 7.88 11.33 -14.16
C GLU A 778 8.30 10.22 -13.18
N ALA A 779 9.60 9.93 -13.13
CA ALA A 779 10.14 8.92 -12.21
C ALA A 779 9.97 9.33 -10.73
N LEU A 780 10.21 10.61 -10.41
CA LEU A 780 9.95 11.15 -9.07
C LEU A 780 8.49 10.98 -8.67
N ALA A 781 7.57 11.36 -9.56
CA ALA A 781 6.14 11.29 -9.30
C ALA A 781 5.69 9.84 -9.10
N ALA A 782 6.10 8.93 -9.97
CA ALA A 782 5.81 7.52 -9.84
C ALA A 782 6.34 6.95 -8.50
N TYR A 783 7.57 7.33 -8.10
CA TYR A 783 8.14 6.94 -6.82
C TYR A 783 7.31 7.47 -5.63
N LEU A 784 7.01 8.78 -5.59
CA LEU A 784 6.23 9.38 -4.49
C LEU A 784 4.82 8.79 -4.41
N VAL A 785 4.13 8.62 -5.54
CA VAL A 785 2.81 8.01 -5.59
C VAL A 785 2.87 6.58 -5.07
N ASN A 786 3.79 5.76 -5.55
CA ASN A 786 3.89 4.36 -5.14
C ASN A 786 4.25 4.21 -3.66
N GLU A 787 5.26 4.93 -3.16
CA GLU A 787 5.68 4.86 -1.74
C GLU A 787 4.56 5.31 -0.79
N ILE A 788 3.84 6.38 -1.14
CA ILE A 788 2.74 6.87 -0.30
C ILE A 788 1.57 5.87 -0.36
N GLN A 789 1.25 5.36 -1.57
CA GLN A 789 0.20 4.37 -1.74
C GLN A 789 0.50 3.05 -1.01
N GLU A 790 1.74 2.59 -1.00
CA GLU A 790 2.14 1.37 -0.26
C GLU A 790 1.73 1.48 1.22
N VAL A 791 1.96 2.64 1.84
CA VAL A 791 1.55 2.88 3.24
C VAL A 791 0.04 2.81 3.43
N TYR A 792 -0.76 3.37 2.52
CA TYR A 792 -2.22 3.30 2.61
C TYR A 792 -2.76 1.89 2.28
N ARG A 793 -2.20 1.22 1.26
CA ARG A 793 -2.58 -0.13 0.83
C ARG A 793 -2.26 -1.18 1.87
N LEU A 794 -1.11 -1.10 2.54
CA LEU A 794 -0.76 -1.95 3.68
C LEU A 794 -1.79 -1.91 4.81
N GLN A 795 -2.58 -0.84 4.89
CA GLN A 795 -3.65 -0.66 5.88
C GLN A 795 -5.05 -0.91 5.29
N GLY A 796 -5.13 -1.43 4.06
CA GLY A 796 -6.38 -1.70 3.35
C GLY A 796 -7.15 -0.46 2.91
N VAL A 797 -6.52 0.73 2.93
CA VAL A 797 -7.12 1.97 2.46
C VAL A 797 -6.77 2.15 0.99
N LYS A 798 -7.79 2.21 0.13
CA LYS A 798 -7.64 2.49 -1.30
C LYS A 798 -7.89 3.96 -1.59
N ILE A 799 -6.88 4.64 -2.13
CA ILE A 799 -6.94 6.03 -2.61
C ILE A 799 -6.58 6.01 -4.09
N ASN A 800 -7.23 6.82 -4.93
CA ASN A 800 -6.83 6.96 -6.33
C ASN A 800 -5.56 7.82 -6.45
N ASP A 801 -4.66 7.42 -7.35
CA ASP A 801 -3.37 8.08 -7.58
C ASP A 801 -3.50 9.60 -7.88
N LYS A 802 -4.64 10.04 -8.44
CA LYS A 802 -4.88 11.44 -8.85
C LYS A 802 -4.74 12.41 -7.70
N HIS A 803 -5.12 11.99 -6.49
CA HIS A 803 -5.06 12.84 -5.31
C HIS A 803 -3.61 13.10 -4.90
N ILE A 804 -2.74 12.09 -4.97
CA ILE A 804 -1.33 12.25 -4.65
C ILE A 804 -0.62 13.03 -5.76
N GLU A 805 -0.96 12.77 -7.03
CA GLU A 805 -0.47 13.55 -8.19
C GLU A 805 -0.76 15.05 -8.03
N VAL A 806 -1.96 15.42 -7.55
CA VAL A 806 -2.32 16.82 -7.27
C VAL A 806 -1.35 17.42 -6.25
N ILE A 807 -1.03 16.73 -5.15
CA ILE A 807 -0.10 17.25 -4.14
C ILE A 807 1.32 17.35 -4.71
N VAL A 808 1.78 16.34 -5.46
CA VAL A 808 3.11 16.32 -6.06
C VAL A 808 3.27 17.45 -7.09
N ARG A 809 2.23 17.77 -7.87
CA ARG A 809 2.21 18.96 -8.76
C ARG A 809 2.50 20.24 -7.98
N GLN A 810 1.88 20.39 -6.81
CA GLN A 810 2.07 21.58 -5.98
C GLN A 810 3.47 21.64 -5.35
N MET A 811 4.07 20.48 -5.05
CA MET A 811 5.46 20.40 -4.56
C MET A 811 6.51 20.78 -5.64
N LEU A 812 6.14 20.73 -6.92
CA LEU A 812 6.99 21.00 -8.09
C LEU A 812 6.70 22.37 -8.76
N GLN A 813 6.02 23.29 -8.05
CA GLN A 813 5.67 24.61 -8.60
C GLN A 813 6.87 25.53 -8.86
N LYS A 814 7.97 25.32 -8.15
CA LYS A 814 9.14 26.19 -8.21
C LYS A 814 10.23 25.61 -9.11
N VAL A 815 10.93 26.52 -9.79
CA VAL A 815 12.09 26.23 -10.63
C VAL A 815 13.25 27.09 -10.16
N GLU A 816 14.47 26.56 -10.21
CA GLU A 816 15.70 27.27 -9.90
C GLU A 816 16.42 27.66 -11.20
N ILE A 817 16.75 28.93 -11.33
CA ILE A 817 17.36 29.49 -12.53
C ILE A 817 18.83 29.06 -12.65
N GLU A 818 19.18 28.38 -13.74
CA GLU A 818 20.56 27.97 -14.04
C GLU A 818 21.34 29.05 -14.80
N ASP A 819 20.70 29.66 -15.80
CA ASP A 819 21.18 30.79 -16.58
C ASP A 819 20.03 31.78 -16.76
N GLY A 820 20.22 33.02 -16.30
CA GLY A 820 19.23 34.09 -16.43
C GLY A 820 19.08 34.60 -17.87
N GLY A 821 20.00 34.24 -18.78
CA GLY A 821 19.96 34.72 -20.16
C GLY A 821 20.01 36.25 -20.21
N GLU A 822 19.07 36.85 -20.95
CA GLU A 822 18.87 38.30 -21.02
C GLU A 822 17.63 38.78 -20.24
N THR A 823 17.07 37.91 -19.39
CA THR A 823 15.94 38.21 -18.50
C THR A 823 16.41 38.96 -17.24
N THR A 824 15.46 39.34 -16.37
CA THR A 824 15.77 39.93 -15.06
C THR A 824 16.18 38.93 -13.99
N PHE A 825 16.12 37.63 -14.28
CA PHE A 825 16.36 36.59 -13.29
C PHE A 825 17.84 36.39 -12.94
N LEU A 826 18.09 36.06 -11.68
CA LEU A 826 19.43 35.77 -11.18
C LEU A 826 19.67 34.26 -11.12
N LYS A 827 20.91 33.83 -11.37
CA LYS A 827 21.31 32.43 -11.21
C LYS A 827 21.13 31.98 -9.74
N GLY A 828 20.46 30.86 -9.54
CA GLY A 828 20.11 30.30 -8.24
C GLY A 828 18.86 30.91 -7.60
N GLU A 829 18.18 31.84 -8.28
CA GLU A 829 16.89 32.37 -7.84
C GLU A 829 15.80 31.30 -8.03
N GLN A 830 14.89 31.19 -7.05
CA GLN A 830 13.75 30.28 -7.11
C GLN A 830 12.49 31.07 -7.44
N VAL A 831 11.89 30.77 -8.59
CA VAL A 831 10.71 31.47 -9.11
C VAL A 831 9.58 30.48 -9.38
N ASP A 832 8.35 30.97 -9.48
CA ASP A 832 7.24 30.14 -9.93
C ASP A 832 7.44 29.74 -11.39
N ARG A 833 7.17 28.48 -11.72
CA ARG A 833 7.24 27.99 -13.11
C ARG A 833 6.42 28.86 -14.06
N VAL A 834 5.22 29.25 -13.64
CA VAL A 834 4.32 30.11 -14.43
C VAL A 834 4.95 31.48 -14.70
N GLU A 835 5.66 32.06 -13.74
CA GLU A 835 6.34 33.35 -13.90
C GLU A 835 7.51 33.23 -14.89
N LEU A 836 8.30 32.16 -14.78
CA LEU A 836 9.37 31.87 -15.73
C LEU A 836 8.81 31.73 -17.16
N ASP A 837 7.73 30.96 -17.33
CA ASP A 837 7.12 30.70 -18.63
C ASP A 837 6.57 32.00 -19.26
N GLU A 838 5.93 32.87 -18.47
CA GLU A 838 5.45 34.19 -18.91
C GLU A 838 6.60 35.12 -19.35
N VAL A 839 7.66 35.22 -18.56
CA VAL A 839 8.82 36.08 -18.87
C VAL A 839 9.58 35.54 -20.08
N ASN A 840 9.79 34.23 -20.16
CA ASN A 840 10.44 33.61 -21.31
C ASN A 840 9.63 33.78 -22.59
N ALA A 841 8.30 33.62 -22.53
CA ALA A 841 7.43 33.84 -23.69
C ALA A 841 7.55 35.29 -24.21
N ARG A 842 7.61 36.28 -23.31
CA ARG A 842 7.82 37.69 -23.67
C ARG A 842 9.19 37.92 -24.30
N ASP A 843 10.25 37.44 -23.68
CA ASP A 843 11.61 37.71 -24.12
C ASP A 843 11.94 36.98 -25.44
N VAL A 844 11.37 35.79 -25.66
CA VAL A 844 11.42 35.08 -26.97
C VAL A 844 10.69 35.88 -28.05
N ALA A 845 9.52 36.46 -27.75
CA ALA A 845 8.80 37.31 -28.70
C ALA A 845 9.59 38.58 -29.07
N GLU A 846 10.44 39.06 -28.16
CA GLU A 846 11.36 40.19 -28.37
C GLU A 846 12.72 39.78 -28.98
N GLY A 847 12.94 38.48 -29.25
CA GLY A 847 14.17 37.95 -29.85
C GLY A 847 15.37 37.89 -28.90
N ARG A 848 15.13 37.99 -27.59
CA ARG A 848 16.17 37.91 -26.54
C ARG A 848 16.42 36.47 -26.11
N LYS A 849 17.55 36.23 -25.44
CA LYS A 849 17.88 34.90 -24.91
C LYS A 849 17.04 34.60 -23.66
N PRO A 850 16.18 33.54 -23.66
CA PRO A 850 15.37 33.18 -22.49
C PRO A 850 16.24 32.62 -21.36
N ALA A 851 15.68 32.62 -20.15
CA ALA A 851 16.30 32.00 -18.98
C ALA A 851 16.08 30.47 -19.00
N THR A 852 17.07 29.72 -18.56
CA THR A 852 16.99 28.26 -18.36
C THR A 852 16.92 27.94 -16.88
N ALA A 853 16.09 26.98 -16.51
CA ALA A 853 15.86 26.61 -15.11
C ALA A 853 15.67 25.10 -14.97
N SER A 854 15.98 24.58 -13.78
CA SER A 854 15.69 23.19 -13.40
C SER A 854 14.58 23.13 -12.33
N PRO A 855 13.71 22.10 -12.37
CA PRO A 855 12.65 21.96 -11.38
C PRO A 855 13.24 21.68 -9.99
N VAL A 856 12.61 22.28 -8.96
CA VAL A 856 12.99 22.05 -7.56
C VAL A 856 11.83 21.43 -6.82
N LEU A 857 12.12 20.33 -6.10
CA LEU A 857 11.16 19.72 -5.20
C LEU A 857 11.15 20.44 -3.85
N LEU A 858 10.01 21.02 -3.48
CA LEU A 858 9.82 21.62 -2.16
C LEU A 858 8.88 20.76 -1.30
N GLY A 859 9.22 20.63 -0.02
CA GLY A 859 8.29 20.05 0.96
C GLY A 859 7.07 20.94 1.16
N ILE A 860 5.92 20.34 1.49
CA ILE A 860 4.64 21.04 1.61
C ILE A 860 4.69 22.27 2.54
N THR A 861 5.44 22.22 3.65
CA THR A 861 5.57 23.38 4.55
C THR A 861 6.32 24.56 3.90
N LYS A 862 7.33 24.28 3.07
CA LYS A 862 8.06 25.34 2.37
C LYS A 862 7.27 25.88 1.19
N ALA A 863 6.61 24.98 0.45
CA ALA A 863 5.76 25.35 -0.68
C ALA A 863 4.63 26.30 -0.25
N SER A 864 3.92 26.02 0.86
CA SER A 864 2.82 26.88 1.35
C SER A 864 3.26 28.28 1.79
N LEU A 865 4.49 28.42 2.30
CA LEU A 865 5.06 29.71 2.73
C LEU A 865 5.54 30.57 1.56
N GLN A 866 5.81 29.97 0.39
CA GLN A 866 6.32 30.65 -0.80
C GLN A 866 5.24 30.85 -1.88
N THR A 867 3.97 30.85 -1.47
CA THR A 867 2.83 31.12 -2.35
C THR A 867 2.81 32.58 -2.82
N ARG A 868 2.12 32.83 -3.94
CA ARG A 868 1.98 34.18 -4.51
C ARG A 868 1.22 35.11 -3.56
N SER A 869 0.13 34.63 -2.96
CA SER A 869 -0.62 35.41 -1.98
C SER A 869 0.10 35.49 -0.63
N PHE A 870 0.42 36.71 -0.21
CA PHE A 870 0.92 36.92 1.14
C PHE A 870 -0.18 36.79 2.20
N ILE A 871 -1.45 37.02 1.84
CA ILE A 871 -2.60 36.87 2.75
C ILE A 871 -2.78 35.39 3.11
N SER A 872 -2.76 34.50 2.12
CA SER A 872 -2.82 33.05 2.35
C SER A 872 -1.61 32.55 3.12
N ALA A 873 -0.39 32.93 2.72
CA ALA A 873 0.84 32.56 3.42
C ALA A 873 0.84 33.03 4.90
N ALA A 874 0.39 34.26 5.17
CA ALA A 874 0.34 34.83 6.51
C ALA A 874 -0.63 34.11 7.45
N SER A 875 -1.68 33.49 6.91
CA SER A 875 -2.67 32.71 7.68
C SER A 875 -2.14 31.35 8.15
N PHE A 876 -1.05 30.85 7.54
CA PHE A 876 -0.52 29.52 7.81
C PHE A 876 0.38 29.51 9.05
N GLN A 877 1.63 29.99 8.90
CA GLN A 877 2.67 30.02 9.92
C GLN A 877 3.64 31.17 9.65
N GLU A 878 4.45 31.53 10.65
CA GLU A 878 5.48 32.57 10.53
C GLU A 878 4.93 33.94 10.06
N THR A 879 3.71 34.28 10.47
CA THR A 879 2.97 35.48 10.05
C THR A 879 3.81 36.76 10.08
N THR A 880 4.61 36.97 11.14
CA THR A 880 5.49 38.14 11.25
C THR A 880 6.54 38.20 10.14
N ARG A 881 7.15 37.06 9.79
CA ARG A 881 8.16 36.98 8.72
C ARG A 881 7.51 37.31 7.37
N VAL A 882 6.40 36.64 7.06
CA VAL A 882 5.66 36.81 5.80
C VAL A 882 5.20 38.26 5.61
N LEU A 883 4.58 38.85 6.63
CA LEU A 883 4.10 40.23 6.56
C LEU A 883 5.24 41.25 6.48
N THR A 884 6.37 41.00 7.15
CA THR A 884 7.55 41.89 7.06
C THR A 884 8.12 41.88 5.65
N GLU A 885 8.28 40.70 5.05
CA GLU A 885 8.77 40.55 3.68
C GLU A 885 7.82 41.21 2.67
N ALA A 886 6.51 40.94 2.78
CA ALA A 886 5.49 41.57 1.94
C ALA A 886 5.50 43.10 2.07
N ALA A 887 5.66 43.63 3.29
CA ALA A 887 5.73 45.08 3.54
C ALA A 887 7.00 45.73 2.98
N VAL A 888 8.15 45.05 3.05
CA VAL A 888 9.43 45.55 2.51
C VAL A 888 9.38 45.62 0.98
N VAL A 889 8.79 44.62 0.32
CA VAL A 889 8.66 44.58 -1.14
C VAL A 889 7.49 45.46 -1.63
N GLY A 890 6.52 45.78 -0.76
CA GLY A 890 5.29 46.47 -1.15
C GLY A 890 4.37 45.57 -1.97
N LYS A 891 4.29 44.27 -1.62
CA LYS A 891 3.55 43.26 -2.37
C LYS A 891 2.05 43.56 -2.38
N ALA A 892 1.42 43.47 -3.55
CA ALA A 892 -0.03 43.53 -3.73
C ALA A 892 -0.59 42.10 -3.91
N ASP A 893 -1.85 41.89 -3.56
CA ASP A 893 -2.53 40.60 -3.66
C ASP A 893 -3.77 40.73 -4.53
N ASP A 894 -3.87 39.87 -5.55
CA ASP A 894 -4.94 39.89 -6.56
C ASP A 894 -6.16 39.04 -6.16
N LEU A 895 -6.14 38.38 -4.99
CA LEU A 895 -7.25 37.56 -4.46
C LEU A 895 -7.69 36.44 -5.42
N ILE A 896 -6.74 35.75 -6.05
CA ILE A 896 -7.00 34.67 -7.02
C ILE A 896 -7.31 33.34 -6.33
N GLY A 897 -6.78 33.10 -5.12
CA GLY A 897 -6.94 31.83 -4.40
C GLY A 897 -8.24 31.76 -3.57
N LEU A 898 -8.46 30.60 -2.94
CA LEU A 898 -9.66 30.41 -2.11
C LEU A 898 -9.57 31.15 -0.79
N LYS A 899 -8.40 31.10 -0.14
CA LYS A 899 -8.25 31.50 1.27
C LYS A 899 -8.31 33.00 1.46
N GLU A 900 -7.77 33.76 0.52
CA GLU A 900 -7.80 35.21 0.54
C GLU A 900 -9.25 35.70 0.43
N ASN A 901 -10.03 35.08 -0.46
CA ASN A 901 -11.45 35.39 -0.61
C ASN A 901 -12.26 35.03 0.64
N VAL A 902 -11.97 33.90 1.30
CA VAL A 902 -12.59 33.55 2.59
C VAL A 902 -12.26 34.60 3.67
N ILE A 903 -11.00 35.03 3.78
CA ILE A 903 -10.55 35.99 4.80
C ILE A 903 -11.18 37.37 4.59
N VAL A 904 -11.31 37.82 3.34
CA VAL A 904 -11.91 39.12 3.00
C VAL A 904 -13.45 39.07 2.97
N GLY A 905 -14.05 37.87 2.99
CA GLY A 905 -15.50 37.66 2.98
C GLY A 905 -16.13 37.79 1.59
N ARG A 906 -15.42 37.38 0.53
CA ARG A 906 -15.91 37.29 -0.85
C ARG A 906 -16.27 35.86 -1.23
N LEU A 907 -16.93 35.70 -2.37
CA LEU A 907 -17.16 34.38 -2.97
C LEU A 907 -15.83 33.74 -3.33
N ILE A 908 -15.65 32.46 -2.96
CA ILE A 908 -14.45 31.71 -3.33
C ILE A 908 -14.40 31.46 -4.85
N PRO A 909 -13.23 31.48 -5.49
CA PRO A 909 -13.06 31.25 -6.92
C PRO A 909 -13.10 29.75 -7.27
N ALA A 910 -14.08 29.04 -6.71
CA ALA A 910 -14.36 27.63 -6.92
C ALA A 910 -15.87 27.39 -6.91
N GLY A 911 -16.33 26.31 -7.52
CA GLY A 911 -17.73 25.92 -7.62
C GLY A 911 -18.62 27.03 -8.17
N THR A 912 -19.62 27.44 -7.39
CA THR A 912 -20.55 28.52 -7.74
C THR A 912 -19.86 29.86 -7.90
N GLY A 913 -18.84 30.16 -7.09
CA GLY A 913 -18.12 31.43 -7.15
C GLY A 913 -17.16 31.55 -8.33
N ALA A 914 -16.67 30.43 -8.89
CA ALA A 914 -15.87 30.43 -10.12
C ALA A 914 -16.64 30.92 -11.36
N HIS A 915 -17.97 30.81 -11.33
CA HIS A 915 -18.84 31.24 -12.43
C HIS A 915 -19.36 32.67 -12.27
N LEU A 916 -19.24 33.23 -11.05
CA LEU A 916 -19.80 34.53 -10.67
C LEU A 916 -18.74 35.64 -10.57
N ASN A 917 -17.50 35.27 -10.25
CA ASN A 917 -16.32 36.14 -10.25
C ASN A 917 -15.71 36.19 -11.65
#